data_AF-A0A1H8CLG1-F1
#
_entry.id   AF-A0A1H8CLG1-F1
#
_cell.length_a   1.000
_cell.length_b   1.000
_cell.length_c   1.000
_cell.angle_alpha   90.00
_cell.angle_beta   90.00
_cell.angle_gamma   90.00
#
_symmetry.space_group_name_H-M   'P 1'
#
loop_
_entity.id
_entity.type
_entity.pdbx_description
1 polymer ?
#
loop_
_entity_poly.entity_id
_entity_poly.type
_entity_poly.pdbx_seq_one_letter_code
_entity_poly.pdbx_strand_id
1 'polypeptide(L)'
;MKIRIKLKHLVLTIIGFLLLVPLTSLLILPQLDLFLGEKQMAEGEADGKEKVLQALESPIFPEQRWNLIRRYMLDDGISNRFDVYVGPSSTQVNNQSLEMRFTWEEKFPYLQRYLESGPIDGYLTTTARQLSFYYQREDQLEKADEALRLASERYADSQYSSNKFELESERIKMFLKHADVEKARSLIDKAKEKLTQEDFHQIGALASLEAEVVIHERGLDEALDFTEKELEIYQQKYADEQRQFPDHLEGRPVALEQLESLKQHLESAVHQNSRGNTTVKGKVIRSDGKPVANAGVFLREEHSVHHSVFEDEPYQLVTDKEGNFEFSRVIPGSYQLYLGLNFDQIDGWTWPVQYDEWVEIDGQESETLEVTLHPLLELHGPVNQETVTTEEVKFAWEEVEGAASYDIHLSVNLESGSIGTTFKENVKGNQLTVSVEELYDQPVGIVFEDTEDWSSVDPVSILAFTNTENRFSWAVRAFDKNGEMITQSNGYRLDEETIGNLPFFYLKERELSEADQLFLDKKVEQAYQQYKEDYENDPNDRHSLRMIIRLIGAEASQSGHTRDEVALPYMIKWAEKSKSPEVAFDLAQHYYEKRAWKEYLYWYNRYVELNGGRSSDYVLGVHATALMKQGSLAQAKQAFNESLENDGGNRFIGSLLALELYDGESFEVVGKLAGKYPERVSSSGNTDWQGIIQEMSIEERKFDDYEKEIQQVLKLYFDDDHDRLNKWLETTNKPQLKQFLMALKETR
;
A
#
# COMPACT_ATOMS: atom_id res chain seq x y z
N MET A 1 22.06 -32.08 -71.27
CA MET A 1 20.73 -32.58 -70.85
C MET A 1 19.68 -31.59 -71.37
N LYS A 2 18.74 -32.00 -72.23
CA LYS A 2 17.68 -31.13 -72.77
C LYS A 2 16.37 -31.41 -72.02
N ILE A 3 15.91 -30.48 -71.19
CA ILE A 3 14.65 -30.60 -70.46
C ILE A 3 13.50 -30.20 -71.42
N ARG A 4 12.54 -31.10 -71.64
CA ARG A 4 11.32 -30.82 -72.43
C ARG A 4 10.16 -30.61 -71.46
N ILE A 5 9.74 -29.36 -71.26
CA ILE A 5 8.57 -29.03 -70.43
C ILE A 5 7.32 -29.00 -71.32
N LYS A 6 6.26 -29.68 -70.91
CA LYS A 6 4.95 -29.62 -71.60
C LYS A 6 4.32 -28.25 -71.34
N LEU A 7 3.79 -27.58 -72.37
CA LEU A 7 3.19 -26.23 -72.28
C LEU A 7 2.21 -26.08 -71.10
N LYS A 8 1.38 -27.10 -70.83
CA LYS A 8 0.45 -27.13 -69.69
C LYS A 8 1.13 -26.97 -68.32
N HIS A 9 2.35 -27.48 -68.16
CA HIS A 9 3.11 -27.33 -66.91
C HIS A 9 3.71 -25.93 -66.82
N LEU A 10 4.13 -25.34 -67.93
CA LEU A 10 4.62 -23.95 -67.96
C LEU A 10 3.52 -22.96 -67.56
N VAL A 11 2.30 -23.08 -68.10
CA VAL A 11 1.22 -22.14 -67.70
C VAL A 11 0.75 -22.40 -66.26
N LEU A 12 0.75 -23.65 -65.79
CA LEU A 12 0.48 -23.94 -64.37
C LEU A 12 1.54 -23.33 -63.44
N THR A 13 2.83 -23.37 -63.82
CA THR A 13 3.90 -22.73 -63.04
C THR A 13 3.75 -21.21 -63.03
N ILE A 14 3.43 -20.59 -64.17
CA ILE A 14 3.22 -19.13 -64.24
C ILE A 14 1.99 -18.70 -63.42
N ILE A 15 0.87 -19.42 -63.55
CA ILE A 15 -0.33 -19.16 -62.74
C ILE A 15 -0.03 -19.37 -61.25
N GLY A 16 0.69 -20.44 -60.91
CA GLY A 16 1.14 -20.69 -59.55
C GLY A 16 1.98 -19.54 -59.00
N PHE A 17 2.93 -19.02 -59.78
CA PHE A 17 3.76 -17.87 -59.38
C PHE A 17 2.95 -16.58 -59.26
N LEU A 18 2.02 -16.34 -60.19
CA LEU A 18 1.11 -15.19 -60.16
C LEU A 18 0.12 -15.23 -59.00
N LEU A 19 -0.23 -16.41 -58.48
CA LEU A 19 -1.02 -16.57 -57.25
C LEU A 19 -0.15 -16.50 -56.00
N LEU A 20 1.08 -17.00 -56.07
CA LEU A 20 1.98 -17.05 -54.92
C LEU A 20 2.55 -15.67 -54.59
N VAL A 21 2.86 -14.82 -55.58
CA VAL A 21 3.33 -13.45 -55.32
C VAL A 21 2.34 -12.64 -54.46
N PRO A 22 1.05 -12.49 -54.81
CA PRO A 22 0.10 -11.76 -53.97
C PRO A 22 -0.18 -12.48 -52.66
N LEU A 23 -0.16 -13.82 -52.61
CA LEU A 23 -0.28 -14.57 -51.36
C LEU A 23 0.89 -14.23 -50.41
N THR A 24 2.12 -14.27 -50.91
CA THR A 24 3.31 -13.97 -50.13
C THR A 24 3.36 -12.50 -49.74
N SER A 25 3.09 -11.57 -50.66
CA SER A 25 3.20 -10.14 -50.39
C SER A 25 2.06 -9.57 -49.56
N LEU A 26 0.84 -10.11 -49.66
CA LEU A 26 -0.34 -9.59 -48.96
C LEU A 26 -0.68 -10.37 -47.68
N LEU A 27 -0.29 -11.65 -47.57
CA LEU A 27 -0.60 -12.46 -46.38
C LEU A 27 0.64 -12.86 -45.59
N ILE A 28 1.71 -13.34 -46.24
CA ILE A 28 2.85 -13.92 -45.49
C ILE A 28 3.77 -12.84 -44.92
N LEU A 29 4.21 -11.89 -45.75
CA LEU A 29 5.15 -10.85 -45.31
C LEU A 29 4.58 -9.97 -44.18
N PRO A 30 3.32 -9.46 -44.24
CA PRO A 30 2.77 -8.67 -43.15
C PRO A 30 2.68 -9.42 -41.82
N GLN A 31 2.42 -10.73 -41.84
CA GLN A 31 2.38 -11.55 -40.63
C GLN A 31 3.78 -11.78 -40.05
N LEU A 32 4.77 -11.95 -40.92
CA LEU A 32 6.17 -12.08 -40.50
C LEU A 32 6.68 -10.76 -39.91
N ASP A 33 6.39 -9.63 -40.55
CA ASP A 33 6.77 -8.30 -40.07
C ASP A 33 6.10 -7.98 -38.73
N LEU A 34 4.82 -8.33 -38.59
CA LEU A 34 4.10 -8.20 -37.32
C LEU A 34 4.74 -9.08 -36.24
N PHE A 35 4.95 -10.38 -36.51
CA PHE A 35 5.59 -11.29 -35.55
C PHE A 35 6.97 -10.79 -35.10
N LEU A 36 7.78 -10.31 -36.05
CA LEU A 36 9.07 -9.70 -35.72
C LEU A 36 8.89 -8.41 -34.91
N GLY A 37 7.90 -7.58 -35.23
CA GLY A 37 7.58 -6.36 -34.47
C GLY A 37 7.15 -6.66 -33.04
N GLU A 38 6.26 -7.63 -32.82
CA GLU A 38 5.84 -8.06 -31.47
C GLU A 38 7.02 -8.62 -30.67
N LYS A 39 7.89 -9.41 -31.31
CA LYS A 39 9.09 -9.92 -30.67
C LYS A 39 10.04 -8.79 -30.27
N GLN A 40 10.27 -7.84 -31.17
CA GLN A 40 11.11 -6.68 -30.91
C GLN A 40 10.53 -5.79 -29.80
N MET A 41 9.21 -5.59 -29.75
CA MET A 41 8.56 -4.88 -28.65
C MET A 41 8.73 -5.60 -27.32
N ALA A 42 8.61 -6.93 -27.29
CA ALA A 42 8.85 -7.72 -26.09
C ALA A 42 10.32 -7.69 -25.63
N GLU A 43 11.24 -7.40 -26.54
CA GLU A 43 12.67 -7.16 -26.27
C GLU A 43 12.97 -5.67 -25.96
N GLY A 44 11.96 -4.78 -25.95
CA GLY A 44 12.12 -3.36 -25.68
C GLY A 44 12.71 -2.54 -26.84
N GLU A 45 12.76 -3.08 -28.06
CA GLU A 45 13.32 -2.40 -29.24
C GLU A 45 12.31 -1.43 -29.89
N ALA A 46 12.71 -0.16 -30.06
CA ALA A 46 11.85 0.89 -30.59
C ALA A 46 11.27 0.59 -32.00
N ASP A 47 12.04 -0.13 -32.82
CA ASP A 47 11.62 -0.58 -34.16
C ASP A 47 10.36 -1.46 -34.13
N GLY A 48 10.09 -2.14 -33.00
CA GLY A 48 8.90 -2.96 -32.83
C GLY A 48 7.61 -2.15 -32.91
N LYS A 49 7.57 -0.94 -32.32
CA LYS A 49 6.42 -0.03 -32.40
C LYS A 49 6.10 0.36 -33.83
N GLU A 50 7.13 0.76 -34.58
CA GLU A 50 6.97 1.20 -35.96
C GLU A 50 6.35 0.08 -36.82
N LYS A 51 6.79 -1.17 -36.62
CA LYS A 51 6.22 -2.33 -37.32
C LYS A 51 4.76 -2.59 -36.98
N VAL A 52 4.36 -2.43 -35.71
CA VAL A 52 2.94 -2.55 -35.31
C VAL A 52 2.10 -1.44 -35.95
N LEU A 53 2.56 -0.20 -35.95
CA LEU A 53 1.88 0.92 -36.62
C LEU A 53 1.75 0.68 -38.14
N GLN A 54 2.83 0.23 -38.79
CA GLN A 54 2.81 -0.14 -40.21
C GLN A 54 1.84 -1.29 -40.48
N ALA A 55 1.75 -2.29 -39.58
CA ALA A 55 0.82 -3.40 -39.71
C ALA A 55 -0.65 -2.95 -39.61
N LEU A 56 -0.96 -2.00 -38.72
CA LEU A 56 -2.31 -1.43 -38.57
C LEU A 56 -2.80 -0.70 -39.82
N GLU A 57 -1.88 -0.05 -40.54
CA GLU A 57 -2.14 0.66 -41.81
C GLU A 57 -2.03 -0.24 -43.05
N SER A 58 -1.51 -1.46 -42.88
CA SER A 58 -1.41 -2.46 -43.95
C SER A 58 -2.75 -3.18 -44.22
N PRO A 59 -2.91 -3.83 -45.40
CA PRO A 59 -4.10 -4.60 -45.74
C PRO A 59 -4.14 -5.96 -45.00
N ILE A 60 -4.21 -5.93 -43.67
CA ILE A 60 -4.43 -7.10 -42.82
C ILE A 60 -5.94 -7.39 -42.64
N PHE A 61 -6.27 -8.58 -42.12
CA PHE A 61 -7.67 -8.92 -41.82
C PHE A 61 -8.25 -7.99 -40.75
N PRO A 62 -9.54 -7.59 -40.84
CA PRO A 62 -10.16 -6.69 -39.86
C PRO A 62 -10.03 -7.18 -38.41
N GLU A 63 -10.26 -8.47 -38.17
CA GLU A 63 -10.14 -9.07 -36.83
C GLU A 63 -8.72 -8.95 -36.26
N GLN A 64 -7.69 -9.17 -37.09
CA GLN A 64 -6.31 -8.98 -36.68
C GLN A 64 -6.02 -7.52 -36.35
N ARG A 65 -6.52 -6.58 -37.14
CA ARG A 65 -6.38 -5.13 -36.85
C ARG A 65 -7.00 -4.80 -35.49
N TRP A 66 -8.21 -5.28 -35.22
CA TRP A 66 -8.87 -5.04 -33.95
C TRP A 66 -8.12 -5.67 -32.77
N ASN A 67 -7.58 -6.87 -32.93
CA ASN A 67 -6.76 -7.51 -31.90
C ASN A 67 -5.46 -6.73 -31.63
N LEU A 68 -4.82 -6.17 -32.66
CA LEU A 68 -3.65 -5.30 -32.45
C LEU A 68 -4.01 -4.02 -31.70
N ILE A 69 -5.14 -3.39 -32.02
CA ILE A 69 -5.61 -2.21 -31.28
C ILE A 69 -5.91 -2.58 -29.83
N ARG A 70 -6.60 -3.70 -29.57
CA ARG A 70 -6.91 -4.15 -28.21
C ARG A 70 -5.67 -4.42 -27.37
N ARG A 71 -4.67 -5.05 -27.98
CA ARG A 71 -3.45 -5.46 -27.29
C ARG A 71 -2.52 -4.28 -27.00
N TYR A 72 -2.38 -3.36 -27.94
CA TYR A 72 -1.31 -2.37 -27.90
C TYR A 72 -1.77 -0.92 -27.74
N MET A 73 -3.04 -0.62 -28.06
CA MET A 73 -3.56 0.75 -28.04
C MET A 73 -4.51 1.02 -26.89
N LEU A 74 -5.14 -0.02 -26.32
CA LEU A 74 -5.99 0.09 -25.15
C LEU A 74 -5.16 -0.13 -23.88
N ASP A 75 -5.47 0.68 -22.86
CA ASP A 75 -4.97 0.57 -21.50
C ASP A 75 -6.17 0.30 -20.58
N ASP A 76 -5.98 -0.53 -19.56
CA ASP A 76 -7.00 -0.96 -18.60
C ASP A 76 -7.29 0.11 -17.53
N GLY A 77 -7.62 1.34 -17.96
CA GLY A 77 -7.94 2.44 -17.05
C GLY A 77 -6.76 3.29 -16.61
N ILE A 78 -6.96 4.25 -15.71
CA ILE A 78 -5.87 5.11 -15.18
C ILE A 78 -5.00 4.36 -14.17
N SER A 79 -5.62 3.50 -13.34
CA SER A 79 -4.95 2.71 -12.31
C SER A 79 -4.05 1.58 -12.84
N ASN A 80 -4.00 1.35 -14.15
CA ASN A 80 -3.08 0.41 -14.78
C ASN A 80 -2.12 1.09 -15.78
N ARG A 81 -2.15 2.42 -15.87
CA ARG A 81 -1.31 3.20 -16.81
C ARG A 81 0.10 3.46 -16.33
N PHE A 82 0.39 3.25 -15.05
CA PHE A 82 1.67 3.58 -14.47
C PHE A 82 2.46 2.33 -14.14
N ASP A 83 3.79 2.47 -14.15
CA ASP A 83 4.72 1.37 -13.89
C ASP A 83 4.89 1.17 -12.39
N VAL A 84 4.83 2.28 -11.66
CA VAL A 84 5.01 2.34 -10.22
C VAL A 84 3.93 3.22 -9.61
N TYR A 85 3.34 2.74 -8.51
CA TYR A 85 2.53 3.56 -7.62
C TYR A 85 3.30 3.77 -6.33
N VAL A 86 3.53 5.02 -5.94
CA VAL A 86 4.25 5.38 -4.72
C VAL A 86 3.31 6.14 -3.81
N GLY A 87 3.21 5.75 -2.54
CA GLY A 87 2.49 6.48 -1.52
C GLY A 87 2.96 6.12 -0.09
N PRO A 88 2.41 6.79 0.93
CA PRO A 88 2.83 6.66 2.32
C PRO A 88 2.81 5.22 2.86
N SER A 89 1.76 4.45 2.56
CA SER A 89 1.61 3.09 3.12
C SER A 89 2.09 1.97 2.21
N SER A 90 2.35 2.23 0.91
CA SER A 90 2.86 1.20 0.01
C SER A 90 3.51 1.76 -1.26
N THR A 91 4.44 0.97 -1.82
CA THR A 91 4.91 1.09 -3.21
C THR A 91 4.49 -0.15 -3.98
N GLN A 92 3.90 0.02 -5.16
CA GLN A 92 3.39 -1.06 -5.99
C GLN A 92 4.05 -0.98 -7.36
N VAL A 93 4.48 -2.12 -7.91
CA VAL A 93 5.00 -2.20 -9.28
C VAL A 93 3.99 -2.94 -10.13
N ASN A 94 3.59 -2.32 -11.24
CA ASN A 94 2.71 -2.97 -12.19
C ASN A 94 3.56 -3.83 -13.16
N ASN A 95 3.55 -5.14 -12.96
CA ASN A 95 4.31 -6.09 -13.78
C ASN A 95 3.79 -6.22 -15.23
N GLN A 96 2.62 -5.66 -15.56
CA GLN A 96 2.10 -5.64 -16.93
C GLN A 96 2.82 -4.60 -17.82
N SER A 97 3.62 -3.72 -17.23
CA SER A 97 4.21 -2.55 -17.89
C SER A 97 5.47 -2.78 -18.74
N LEU A 98 6.02 -4.00 -18.80
CA LEU A 98 7.22 -4.26 -19.59
C LEU A 98 6.95 -4.21 -21.12
N GLU A 99 5.70 -4.13 -21.56
CA GLU A 99 5.36 -3.89 -22.96
C GLU A 99 5.52 -2.41 -23.33
N MET A 100 6.22 -2.15 -24.44
CA MET A 100 6.49 -0.79 -24.90
C MET A 100 5.19 -0.01 -25.19
N ARG A 101 4.91 1.06 -24.44
CA ARG A 101 3.65 1.84 -24.54
C ARG A 101 3.63 2.82 -25.70
N PHE A 102 2.54 2.84 -26.47
CA PHE A 102 2.31 3.86 -27.52
C PHE A 102 1.88 5.21 -26.93
N THR A 103 2.32 6.31 -27.55
CA THR A 103 1.91 7.66 -27.15
C THR A 103 0.45 7.94 -27.54
N TRP A 104 -0.13 9.02 -27.00
CA TRP A 104 -1.47 9.42 -27.38
C TRP A 104 -1.57 9.79 -28.86
N GLU A 105 -0.56 10.46 -29.41
CA GLU A 105 -0.50 10.81 -30.84
C GLU A 105 -0.51 9.56 -31.72
N GLU A 106 0.13 8.49 -31.27
CA GLU A 106 0.16 7.19 -31.95
C GLU A 106 -1.17 6.45 -31.81
N LYS A 107 -1.75 6.38 -30.60
CA LYS A 107 -2.98 5.63 -30.31
C LYS A 107 -4.24 6.26 -30.87
N PHE A 108 -4.34 7.59 -30.80
CA PHE A 108 -5.59 8.34 -30.98
C PHE A 108 -6.33 8.02 -32.29
N PRO A 109 -5.70 7.98 -33.48
CA PRO A 109 -6.39 7.67 -34.73
C PRO A 109 -7.01 6.26 -34.74
N TYR A 110 -6.37 5.30 -34.06
CA TYR A 110 -6.82 3.92 -34.00
C TYR A 110 -7.97 3.74 -33.00
N LEU A 111 -7.91 4.44 -31.87
CA LEU A 111 -8.99 4.45 -30.88
C LEU A 111 -10.26 5.07 -31.46
N GLN A 112 -10.15 6.18 -32.20
CA GLN A 112 -11.30 6.76 -32.93
C GLN A 112 -11.90 5.76 -33.92
N ARG A 113 -11.05 5.09 -34.71
CA ARG A 113 -11.48 4.07 -35.67
C ARG A 113 -12.15 2.88 -35.00
N TYR A 114 -11.69 2.47 -33.81
CA TYR A 114 -12.30 1.39 -33.02
C TYR A 114 -13.66 1.83 -32.45
N LEU A 115 -13.77 3.05 -31.93
CA LEU A 115 -15.03 3.62 -31.45
C LEU A 115 -16.11 3.63 -32.55
N GLU A 116 -15.73 4.01 -33.77
CA GLU A 116 -16.65 4.11 -34.91
C GLU A 116 -17.02 2.74 -35.51
N SER A 117 -16.03 1.87 -35.70
CA SER A 117 -16.16 0.67 -36.56
C SER A 117 -15.63 -0.63 -35.95
N GLY A 118 -15.05 -0.59 -34.76
CA GLY A 118 -14.56 -1.77 -34.04
C GLY A 118 -15.69 -2.71 -33.58
N PRO A 119 -15.41 -3.93 -33.12
CA PRO A 119 -16.45 -4.84 -32.64
C PRO A 119 -17.19 -4.31 -31.41
N ILE A 120 -18.44 -4.75 -31.20
CA ILE A 120 -19.25 -4.40 -30.04
C ILE A 120 -18.97 -5.44 -28.94
N ASP A 121 -17.99 -5.14 -28.09
CA ASP A 121 -17.54 -5.97 -26.96
C ASP A 121 -17.00 -5.07 -25.83
N GLY A 122 -16.48 -5.63 -24.73
CA GLY A 122 -16.00 -4.83 -23.60
C GLY A 122 -14.91 -3.80 -23.94
N TYR A 123 -14.09 -4.09 -24.97
CA TYR A 123 -13.06 -3.16 -25.44
C TYR A 123 -13.63 -1.88 -26.06
N LEU A 124 -14.87 -1.90 -26.55
CA LEU A 124 -15.55 -0.67 -27.00
C LEU A 124 -15.80 0.28 -25.82
N THR A 125 -16.21 -0.26 -24.66
CA THR A 125 -16.33 0.52 -23.42
C THR A 125 -14.98 1.12 -23.03
N THR A 126 -13.92 0.30 -22.97
CA THR A 126 -12.56 0.76 -22.67
C THR A 126 -12.12 1.87 -23.63
N THR A 127 -12.30 1.68 -24.93
CA THR A 127 -11.95 2.67 -25.97
C THR A 127 -12.66 4.01 -25.72
N ALA A 128 -13.96 3.98 -25.44
CA ALA A 128 -14.75 5.18 -25.22
C ALA A 128 -14.34 5.92 -23.94
N ARG A 129 -14.07 5.19 -22.86
CA ARG A 129 -13.57 5.75 -21.59
C ARG A 129 -12.20 6.41 -21.77
N GLN A 130 -11.30 5.75 -22.50
CA GLN A 130 -9.99 6.31 -22.84
C GLN A 130 -10.08 7.59 -23.67
N LEU A 131 -10.87 7.59 -24.74
CA LEU A 131 -11.08 8.79 -25.57
C LEU A 131 -11.76 9.90 -24.77
N SER A 132 -12.75 9.57 -23.94
CA SER A 132 -13.40 10.53 -23.06
C SER A 132 -12.41 11.19 -22.11
N PHE A 133 -11.57 10.38 -21.45
CA PHE A 133 -10.52 10.88 -20.58
C PHE A 133 -9.53 11.80 -21.31
N TYR A 134 -9.09 11.41 -22.51
CA TYR A 134 -8.22 12.26 -23.33
C TYR A 134 -8.87 13.60 -23.66
N TYR A 135 -10.14 13.59 -24.09
CA TYR A 135 -10.86 14.83 -24.40
C TYR A 135 -11.11 15.70 -23.16
N GLN A 136 -11.38 15.11 -21.99
CA GLN A 136 -11.49 15.85 -20.73
C GLN A 136 -10.19 16.60 -20.40
N ARG A 137 -9.03 15.95 -20.58
CA ARG A 137 -7.71 16.57 -20.36
C ARG A 137 -7.43 17.74 -21.31
N GLU A 138 -7.94 17.65 -22.54
CA GLU A 138 -7.83 18.72 -23.54
C GLU A 138 -8.95 19.77 -23.44
N ASP A 139 -9.72 19.77 -22.34
CA ASP A 139 -10.86 20.67 -22.08
C ASP A 139 -11.94 20.63 -23.19
N GLN A 140 -12.21 19.43 -23.72
CA GLN A 140 -13.17 19.17 -24.79
C GLN A 140 -14.33 18.30 -24.29
N LEU A 141 -15.04 18.79 -23.26
CA LEU A 141 -16.09 18.04 -22.55
C LEU A 141 -17.20 17.51 -23.47
N GLU A 142 -17.61 18.26 -24.50
CA GLU A 142 -18.63 17.80 -25.45
C GLU A 142 -18.17 16.58 -26.26
N LYS A 143 -16.90 16.53 -26.65
CA LYS A 143 -16.35 15.36 -27.36
C LYS A 143 -16.16 14.17 -26.44
N ALA A 144 -15.86 14.43 -25.17
CA ALA A 144 -15.79 13.40 -24.14
C ALA A 144 -17.15 12.71 -23.95
N ASP A 145 -18.22 13.50 -23.79
CA ASP A 145 -19.60 12.99 -23.75
C ASP A 145 -19.98 12.27 -25.04
N GLU A 146 -19.63 12.85 -26.21
CA GLU A 146 -19.92 12.26 -27.51
C GLU A 146 -19.27 10.87 -27.66
N ALA A 147 -18.01 10.70 -27.24
CA ALA A 147 -17.34 9.41 -27.30
C ALA A 147 -18.07 8.33 -26.50
N LEU A 148 -18.46 8.64 -25.25
CA LEU A 148 -19.21 7.72 -24.39
C LEU A 148 -20.60 7.43 -24.95
N ARG A 149 -21.32 8.46 -25.42
CA ARG A 149 -22.65 8.33 -26.02
C ARG A 149 -22.63 7.48 -27.29
N LEU A 150 -21.67 7.70 -28.18
CA LEU A 150 -21.54 6.92 -29.41
C LEU A 150 -21.31 5.43 -29.11
N ALA A 151 -20.48 5.09 -28.13
CA ALA A 151 -20.33 3.70 -27.71
C ALA A 151 -21.62 3.12 -27.09
N SER A 152 -22.29 3.89 -26.24
CA SER A 152 -23.56 3.49 -25.59
C SER A 152 -24.66 3.20 -26.62
N GLU A 153 -24.75 4.00 -27.69
CA GLU A 153 -25.70 3.82 -28.81
C GLU A 153 -25.43 2.58 -29.66
N ARG A 154 -24.17 2.12 -29.71
CA ARG A 154 -23.79 0.91 -30.44
C ARG A 154 -24.19 -0.38 -29.70
N TYR A 155 -24.33 -0.34 -28.38
CA TYR A 155 -24.85 -1.48 -27.61
C TYR A 155 -26.36 -1.62 -27.80
N ALA A 156 -26.78 -2.74 -28.40
CA ALA A 156 -28.19 -3.14 -28.48
C ALA A 156 -28.76 -3.43 -27.08
N ASP A 157 -30.07 -3.21 -26.91
CA ASP A 157 -30.70 -3.06 -25.58
C ASP A 157 -30.73 -4.31 -24.65
N SER A 158 -30.18 -5.48 -25.02
CA SER A 158 -30.31 -6.68 -24.17
C SER A 158 -29.09 -7.55 -23.91
N GLN A 159 -28.06 -7.56 -24.78
CA GLN A 159 -26.91 -8.47 -24.59
C GLN A 159 -25.71 -7.84 -23.87
N TYR A 160 -25.70 -6.52 -23.72
CA TYR A 160 -24.58 -5.75 -23.15
C TYR A 160 -25.09 -4.63 -22.23
N SER A 161 -26.14 -4.91 -21.45
CA SER A 161 -26.75 -3.92 -20.55
C SER A 161 -25.75 -3.38 -19.53
N SER A 162 -24.84 -4.22 -19.01
CA SER A 162 -23.78 -3.83 -18.08
C SER A 162 -22.80 -2.82 -18.70
N ASN A 163 -22.26 -3.10 -19.89
CA ASN A 163 -21.34 -2.18 -20.59
C ASN A 163 -22.00 -0.83 -20.92
N LYS A 164 -23.29 -0.87 -21.28
CA LYS A 164 -24.08 0.35 -21.52
C LYS A 164 -24.25 1.15 -20.23
N PHE A 165 -24.58 0.49 -19.11
CA PHE A 165 -24.68 1.12 -17.81
C PHE A 165 -23.34 1.71 -17.33
N GLU A 166 -22.23 0.99 -17.54
CA GLU A 166 -20.88 1.48 -17.24
C GLU A 166 -20.59 2.79 -17.99
N LEU A 167 -20.87 2.83 -19.31
CA LEU A 167 -20.69 4.05 -20.10
C LEU A 167 -21.56 5.21 -19.61
N GLU A 168 -22.83 4.96 -19.24
CA GLU A 168 -23.69 6.01 -18.68
C GLU A 168 -23.21 6.48 -17.30
N SER A 169 -22.71 5.57 -16.45
CA SER A 169 -22.11 5.89 -15.15
C SER A 169 -20.87 6.76 -15.32
N GLU A 170 -20.01 6.47 -16.29
CA GLU A 170 -18.84 7.29 -16.60
C GLU A 170 -19.22 8.68 -17.12
N ARG A 171 -20.33 8.82 -17.85
CA ARG A 171 -20.87 10.14 -18.23
C ARG A 171 -21.34 10.92 -17.00
N ILE A 172 -22.01 10.26 -16.06
CA ILE A 172 -22.45 10.88 -14.79
C ILE A 172 -21.23 11.37 -14.00
N LYS A 173 -20.24 10.51 -13.77
CA LYS A 173 -18.99 10.85 -13.07
C LYS A 173 -18.25 12.02 -13.74
N MET A 174 -18.16 12.01 -15.06
CA MET A 174 -17.55 13.10 -15.83
C MET A 174 -18.26 14.44 -15.57
N PHE A 175 -19.59 14.48 -15.64
CA PHE A 175 -20.33 15.73 -15.38
C PHE A 175 -20.25 16.16 -13.90
N LEU A 176 -20.23 15.21 -12.95
CA LEU A 176 -19.97 15.50 -11.54
C LEU A 176 -18.61 16.16 -11.32
N LYS A 177 -17.55 15.57 -11.89
CA LYS A 177 -16.18 16.10 -11.84
C LYS A 177 -16.06 17.51 -12.42
N HIS A 178 -16.82 17.81 -13.48
CA HIS A 178 -16.87 19.14 -14.09
C HIS A 178 -17.99 20.05 -13.54
N ALA A 179 -18.56 19.72 -12.37
CA ALA A 179 -19.56 20.52 -11.68
C ALA A 179 -20.89 20.77 -12.44
N ASP A 180 -21.20 20.00 -13.48
CA ASP A 180 -22.47 20.06 -14.23
C ASP A 180 -23.52 19.11 -13.61
N VAL A 181 -23.92 19.45 -12.40
CA VAL A 181 -24.79 18.63 -11.53
C VAL A 181 -26.16 18.38 -12.15
N GLU A 182 -26.70 19.37 -12.87
CA GLU A 182 -27.99 19.25 -13.58
C GLU A 182 -27.97 18.15 -14.65
N LYS A 183 -26.89 18.07 -15.45
CA LYS A 183 -26.74 17.00 -16.44
C LYS A 183 -26.53 15.65 -15.77
N ALA A 184 -25.70 15.58 -14.73
CA ALA A 184 -25.50 14.36 -13.96
C ALA A 184 -26.83 13.83 -13.41
N ARG A 185 -27.64 14.68 -12.76
CA ARG A 185 -28.98 14.34 -12.27
C ARG A 185 -29.90 13.87 -13.40
N SER A 186 -29.93 14.57 -14.53
CA SER A 186 -30.76 14.17 -15.67
C SER A 186 -30.37 12.79 -16.22
N LEU A 187 -29.08 12.43 -16.21
CA LEU A 187 -28.61 11.11 -16.62
C LEU A 187 -28.97 10.04 -15.60
N ILE A 188 -28.85 10.33 -14.30
CA ILE A 188 -29.27 9.43 -13.21
C ILE A 188 -30.77 9.10 -13.33
N ASP A 189 -31.62 10.12 -13.50
CA ASP A 189 -33.07 9.92 -13.64
C ASP A 189 -33.40 9.01 -14.84
N LYS A 190 -32.74 9.24 -15.98
CA LYS A 190 -32.89 8.39 -17.18
C LYS A 190 -32.37 6.96 -16.98
N ALA A 191 -31.31 6.78 -16.19
CA ALA A 191 -30.79 5.46 -15.86
C ALA A 191 -31.80 4.70 -14.98
N LYS A 192 -32.34 5.34 -13.94
CA LYS A 192 -33.37 4.78 -13.06
C LYS A 192 -34.62 4.30 -13.79
N GLU A 193 -35.08 5.03 -14.81
CA GLU A 193 -36.23 4.64 -15.63
C GLU A 193 -36.04 3.30 -16.37
N LYS A 194 -34.78 2.89 -16.60
CA LYS A 194 -34.42 1.68 -17.34
C LYS A 194 -34.04 0.52 -16.43
N LEU A 195 -33.60 0.79 -15.20
CA LEU A 195 -33.20 -0.24 -14.25
C LEU A 195 -34.41 -1.04 -13.76
N THR A 196 -34.25 -2.36 -13.73
CA THR A 196 -35.22 -3.29 -13.14
C THR A 196 -34.76 -3.73 -11.75
N GLN A 197 -35.61 -4.47 -11.03
CA GLN A 197 -35.22 -5.02 -9.74
C GLN A 197 -34.09 -6.06 -9.84
N GLU A 198 -33.88 -6.65 -11.02
CA GLU A 198 -32.83 -7.64 -11.28
C GLU A 198 -31.45 -6.98 -11.47
N ASP A 199 -31.39 -5.66 -11.70
CA ASP A 199 -30.15 -4.90 -11.91
C ASP A 199 -29.54 -4.41 -10.58
N PHE A 200 -29.56 -5.26 -9.56
CA PHE A 200 -29.24 -4.89 -8.19
C PHE A 200 -27.88 -4.17 -8.04
N HIS A 201 -26.81 -4.69 -8.64
CA HIS A 201 -25.49 -4.04 -8.61
C HIS A 201 -25.48 -2.63 -9.23
N GLN A 202 -26.23 -2.42 -10.31
CA GLN A 202 -26.32 -1.13 -10.99
C GLN A 202 -27.09 -0.11 -10.13
N ILE A 203 -28.10 -0.58 -9.37
CA ILE A 203 -28.83 0.27 -8.42
C ILE A 203 -27.89 0.81 -7.34
N GLY A 204 -27.04 -0.05 -6.76
CA GLY A 204 -26.08 0.37 -5.73
C GLY A 204 -25.09 1.40 -6.24
N ALA A 205 -24.47 1.13 -7.40
CA ALA A 205 -23.54 2.06 -8.03
C ALA A 205 -24.22 3.42 -8.37
N LEU A 206 -25.47 3.39 -8.85
CA LEU A 206 -26.23 4.60 -9.15
C LEU A 206 -26.62 5.38 -7.89
N ALA A 207 -26.88 4.70 -6.78
CA ALA A 207 -27.15 5.34 -5.49
C ALA A 207 -25.93 6.10 -4.99
N SER A 208 -24.72 5.55 -5.10
CA SER A 208 -23.49 6.27 -4.75
C SER A 208 -23.31 7.54 -5.59
N LEU A 209 -23.51 7.46 -6.91
CA LEU A 209 -23.44 8.63 -7.80
C LEU A 209 -24.52 9.68 -7.49
N GLU A 210 -25.71 9.25 -7.08
CA GLU A 210 -26.76 10.17 -6.66
C GLU A 210 -26.47 10.82 -5.32
N ALA A 211 -25.85 10.09 -4.39
CA ALA A 211 -25.38 10.67 -3.14
C ALA A 211 -24.39 11.81 -3.41
N GLU A 212 -23.46 11.65 -4.36
CA GLU A 212 -22.57 12.75 -4.80
C GLU A 212 -23.35 13.96 -5.35
N VAL A 213 -24.40 13.74 -6.15
CA VAL A 213 -25.29 14.81 -6.59
C VAL A 213 -25.96 15.49 -5.38
N VAL A 214 -26.43 14.73 -4.39
CA VAL A 214 -27.07 15.28 -3.18
C VAL A 214 -26.08 16.09 -2.35
N ILE A 215 -24.83 15.62 -2.20
CA ILE A 215 -23.75 16.38 -1.56
C ILE A 215 -23.62 17.75 -2.21
N HIS A 216 -23.67 17.81 -3.54
CA HIS A 216 -23.52 19.07 -4.28
C HIS A 216 -24.72 20.01 -4.17
N GLU A 217 -25.94 19.49 -4.16
CA GLU A 217 -27.14 20.33 -4.20
C GLU A 217 -27.65 20.74 -2.83
N ARG A 218 -27.47 19.87 -1.83
CA ARG A 218 -28.17 19.97 -0.54
C ARG A 218 -27.20 20.01 0.64
N GLY A 219 -26.03 19.40 0.52
CA GLY A 219 -25.01 19.38 1.56
C GLY A 219 -24.81 17.98 2.15
N LEU A 220 -23.94 17.90 3.17
CA LEU A 220 -23.51 16.65 3.77
C LEU A 220 -24.61 15.98 4.59
N ASP A 221 -25.42 16.74 5.32
CA ASP A 221 -26.52 16.22 6.15
C ASP A 221 -27.58 15.49 5.30
N GLU A 222 -28.08 16.13 4.25
CA GLU A 222 -29.07 15.52 3.36
C GLU A 222 -28.48 14.37 2.53
N ALA A 223 -27.18 14.40 2.24
CA ALA A 223 -26.48 13.31 1.57
C ALA A 223 -26.34 12.10 2.49
N LEU A 224 -26.05 12.32 3.77
CA LEU A 224 -26.02 11.27 4.78
C LEU A 224 -27.39 10.61 4.89
N ASP A 225 -28.45 11.39 5.12
CA ASP A 225 -29.84 10.90 5.19
C ASP A 225 -30.22 10.08 3.93
N PHE A 226 -29.81 10.56 2.76
CA PHE A 226 -30.03 9.85 1.49
C PHE A 226 -29.27 8.53 1.43
N THR A 227 -27.98 8.54 1.78
CA THR A 227 -27.08 7.38 1.72
C THR A 227 -27.53 6.30 2.70
N GLU A 228 -27.90 6.67 3.92
CA GLU A 228 -28.43 5.72 4.93
C GLU A 228 -29.67 4.99 4.42
N LYS A 229 -30.60 5.75 3.82
CA LYS A 229 -31.84 5.20 3.29
C LYS A 229 -31.59 4.26 2.11
N GLU A 230 -30.75 4.64 1.15
CA GLU A 230 -30.43 3.78 0.00
C GLU A 230 -29.62 2.55 0.43
N LEU A 231 -28.73 2.69 1.41
CA LEU A 231 -28.00 1.58 2.02
C LEU A 231 -28.96 0.57 2.68
N GLU A 232 -29.95 1.02 3.46
CA GLU A 232 -30.96 0.15 4.06
C GLU A 232 -31.75 -0.61 2.98
N ILE A 233 -32.18 0.09 1.93
CA ILE A 233 -32.88 -0.51 0.77
C ILE A 233 -31.99 -1.56 0.09
N TYR A 234 -30.71 -1.25 -0.11
CA TYR A 234 -29.74 -2.12 -0.78
C TYR A 234 -29.45 -3.37 0.07
N GLN A 235 -29.20 -3.21 1.37
CA GLN A 235 -28.98 -4.32 2.31
C GLN A 235 -30.19 -5.25 2.38
N GLN A 236 -31.41 -4.71 2.43
CA GLN A 236 -32.63 -5.52 2.43
C GLN A 236 -32.77 -6.35 1.16
N LYS A 237 -32.51 -5.74 -0.01
CA LYS A 237 -32.52 -6.46 -1.30
C LYS A 237 -31.44 -7.54 -1.35
N TYR A 238 -30.22 -7.23 -0.90
CA TYR A 238 -29.12 -8.18 -0.84
C TYR A 238 -29.47 -9.39 0.03
N ALA A 239 -30.04 -9.15 1.20
CA ALA A 239 -30.49 -10.22 2.09
C ALA A 239 -31.61 -11.07 1.47
N ASP A 240 -32.52 -10.46 0.70
CA ASP A 240 -33.56 -11.19 -0.01
C ASP A 240 -33.02 -12.01 -1.19
N GLU A 241 -31.99 -11.51 -1.89
CA GLU A 241 -31.30 -12.23 -2.95
C GLU A 241 -30.47 -13.40 -2.40
N GLN A 242 -29.74 -13.21 -1.29
CA GLN A 242 -29.04 -14.29 -0.57
C GLN A 242 -29.99 -15.38 -0.10
N ARG A 243 -31.22 -15.03 0.30
CA ARG A 243 -32.25 -16.05 0.65
C ARG A 243 -32.76 -16.81 -0.57
N GLN A 244 -32.85 -16.16 -1.74
CA GLN A 244 -33.31 -16.77 -2.98
C GLN A 244 -32.22 -17.62 -3.64
N PHE A 245 -30.97 -17.19 -3.53
CA PHE A 245 -29.81 -17.73 -4.24
C PHE A 245 -28.57 -17.86 -3.33
N PRO A 246 -28.64 -18.68 -2.25
CA PRO A 246 -27.57 -18.76 -1.24
C PRO A 246 -26.24 -19.26 -1.81
N ASP A 247 -26.27 -20.08 -2.85
CA ASP A 247 -25.07 -20.67 -3.48
C ASP A 247 -24.47 -19.79 -4.59
N HIS A 248 -25.09 -18.66 -4.93
CA HIS A 248 -24.66 -17.79 -6.04
C HIS A 248 -24.01 -16.48 -5.60
N LEU A 249 -24.09 -16.14 -4.30
CA LEU A 249 -23.54 -14.91 -3.76
C LEU A 249 -22.37 -15.24 -2.84
N GLU A 250 -21.21 -15.52 -3.45
CA GLU A 250 -19.95 -15.55 -2.72
C GLU A 250 -19.42 -14.11 -2.58
N GLY A 251 -19.14 -13.70 -1.34
CA GLY A 251 -18.55 -12.40 -1.02
C GLY A 251 -19.56 -11.29 -0.70
N ARG A 252 -19.05 -10.11 -0.38
CA ARG A 252 -19.85 -8.89 -0.21
C ARG A 252 -19.88 -8.11 -1.53
N PRO A 253 -21.03 -7.54 -1.94
CA PRO A 253 -21.09 -6.74 -3.16
C PRO A 253 -20.28 -5.45 -3.02
N VAL A 254 -19.46 -5.12 -4.02
CA VAL A 254 -18.65 -3.87 -4.04
C VAL A 254 -19.49 -2.62 -3.78
N ALA A 255 -20.68 -2.53 -4.38
CA ALA A 255 -21.55 -1.36 -4.17
C ALA A 255 -22.09 -1.25 -2.73
N LEU A 256 -22.19 -2.36 -1.98
CA LEU A 256 -22.52 -2.31 -0.55
C LEU A 256 -21.37 -1.65 0.22
N GLU A 257 -20.14 -2.10 -0.04
CA GLU A 257 -18.94 -1.58 0.62
C GLU A 257 -18.73 -0.10 0.30
N GLN A 258 -18.96 0.32 -0.95
CA GLN A 258 -18.91 1.73 -1.36
C GLN A 258 -19.95 2.60 -0.63
N LEU A 259 -21.20 2.12 -0.48
CA LEU A 259 -22.23 2.87 0.25
C LEU A 259 -21.98 2.90 1.76
N GLU A 260 -21.50 1.80 2.36
CA GLU A 260 -21.11 1.74 3.78
C GLU A 260 -19.96 2.71 4.06
N SER A 261 -18.96 2.71 3.18
CA SER A 261 -17.82 3.64 3.24
C SER A 261 -18.26 5.10 3.10
N LEU A 262 -19.05 5.42 2.07
CA LEU A 262 -19.57 6.78 1.87
C LEU A 262 -20.40 7.25 3.07
N LYS A 263 -21.22 6.36 3.64
CA LYS A 263 -21.97 6.65 4.86
C LYS A 263 -21.02 7.04 6.00
N GLN A 264 -20.01 6.21 6.30
CA GLN A 264 -19.06 6.47 7.38
C GLN A 264 -18.32 7.80 7.19
N HIS A 265 -17.93 8.10 5.95
CA HIS A 265 -17.27 9.35 5.58
C HIS A 265 -18.20 10.55 5.83
N LEU A 266 -19.45 10.47 5.38
CA LEU A 266 -20.46 11.51 5.59
C LEU A 266 -20.80 11.70 7.08
N GLU A 267 -20.94 10.62 7.85
CA GLU A 267 -21.15 10.67 9.30
C GLU A 267 -20.02 11.44 9.98
N SER A 268 -18.77 11.09 9.67
CA SER A 268 -17.59 11.76 10.21
C SER A 268 -17.56 13.26 9.85
N ALA A 269 -17.77 13.58 8.57
CA ALA A 269 -17.76 14.96 8.09
C ALA A 269 -18.89 15.82 8.71
N VAL A 270 -20.09 15.25 8.88
CA VAL A 270 -21.22 15.89 9.57
C VAL A 270 -20.89 16.11 11.05
N HIS A 271 -20.35 15.11 11.74
CA HIS A 271 -19.96 15.22 13.15
C HIS A 271 -18.90 16.31 13.39
N GLN A 272 -17.98 16.50 12.44
CA GLN A 272 -16.96 17.54 12.50
C GLN A 272 -17.50 18.95 12.18
N ASN A 273 -18.79 19.09 11.84
CA ASN A 273 -19.42 20.34 11.38
C ASN A 273 -18.70 20.96 10.17
N SER A 274 -18.16 20.12 9.29
CA SER A 274 -17.40 20.56 8.12
C SER A 274 -18.33 21.26 7.12
N ARG A 275 -17.90 22.43 6.62
CA ARG A 275 -18.80 23.40 5.94
C ARG A 275 -18.93 23.22 4.43
N GLY A 276 -18.58 22.06 3.91
CA GLY A 276 -18.72 21.72 2.50
C GLY A 276 -17.47 21.07 1.95
N ASN A 277 -17.44 20.95 0.62
CA ASN A 277 -16.40 20.22 -0.07
C ASN A 277 -15.16 21.11 -0.29
N THR A 278 -13.97 20.53 -0.17
CA THR A 278 -12.68 21.22 -0.31
C THR A 278 -12.13 21.06 -1.73
N THR A 279 -11.44 22.08 -2.25
CA THR A 279 -10.64 21.92 -3.48
C THR A 279 -9.21 21.55 -3.11
N VAL A 280 -8.76 20.34 -3.43
CA VAL A 280 -7.37 19.91 -3.20
C VAL A 280 -6.59 20.10 -4.49
N LYS A 281 -5.58 20.97 -4.48
CA LYS A 281 -4.77 21.26 -5.66
C LYS A 281 -3.29 21.16 -5.34
N GLY A 282 -2.47 21.08 -6.37
CA GLY A 282 -1.04 20.93 -6.14
C GLY A 282 -0.25 20.79 -7.41
N LYS A 283 1.03 20.44 -7.22
CA LYS A 283 1.97 20.26 -8.31
C LYS A 283 2.95 19.13 -8.02
N VAL A 284 3.28 18.37 -9.06
CA VAL A 284 4.34 17.36 -9.04
C VAL A 284 5.53 17.90 -9.83
N ILE A 285 6.64 18.13 -9.14
CA ILE A 285 7.89 18.63 -9.72
C ILE A 285 9.07 17.76 -9.31
N ARG A 286 10.15 17.83 -10.08
CA ARG A 286 11.48 17.39 -9.65
C ARG A 286 12.17 18.52 -8.90
N SER A 287 13.10 18.20 -8.01
CA SER A 287 13.89 19.19 -7.26
C SER A 287 14.77 20.07 -8.17
N ASP A 288 15.01 19.65 -9.42
CA ASP A 288 15.64 20.47 -10.46
C ASP A 288 14.69 21.51 -11.11
N GLY A 289 13.43 21.55 -10.69
CA GLY A 289 12.38 22.46 -11.15
C GLY A 289 11.59 21.98 -12.36
N LYS A 290 11.90 20.81 -12.94
CA LYS A 290 11.13 20.27 -14.07
C LYS A 290 9.77 19.74 -13.60
N PRO A 291 8.67 20.07 -14.31
CA PRO A 291 7.37 19.50 -14.01
C PRO A 291 7.30 18.02 -14.39
N VAL A 292 6.58 17.23 -13.60
CA VAL A 292 6.28 15.83 -13.94
C VAL A 292 4.90 15.77 -14.56
N ALA A 293 4.86 15.85 -15.90
CA ALA A 293 3.61 15.84 -16.66
C ALA A 293 3.06 14.43 -16.86
N ASN A 294 1.73 14.30 -16.91
CA ASN A 294 1.02 13.02 -17.04
C ASN A 294 1.33 12.00 -15.93
N ALA A 295 1.74 12.43 -14.74
CA ALA A 295 1.78 11.57 -13.57
C ALA A 295 0.35 11.34 -13.05
N GLY A 296 0.04 10.12 -12.63
CA GLY A 296 -1.20 9.83 -11.91
C GLY A 296 -1.15 10.44 -10.52
N VAL A 297 -2.23 11.06 -10.09
CA VAL A 297 -2.41 11.54 -8.73
C VAL A 297 -3.69 10.92 -8.19
N PHE A 298 -3.58 10.24 -7.05
CA PHE A 298 -4.67 9.54 -6.40
C PHE A 298 -4.76 10.02 -4.95
N LEU A 299 -5.89 10.59 -4.56
CA LEU A 299 -6.15 10.99 -3.18
C LEU A 299 -7.03 9.91 -2.55
N ARG A 300 -6.40 9.00 -1.81
CA ARG A 300 -7.02 7.75 -1.34
C ARG A 300 -7.57 7.92 0.04
N GLU A 301 -8.80 7.47 0.25
CA GLU A 301 -9.47 7.52 1.54
C GLU A 301 -8.83 6.54 2.53
N GLU A 302 -8.95 6.84 3.82
CA GLU A 302 -8.35 6.04 4.90
C GLU A 302 -8.67 4.55 4.83
N HIS A 303 -9.91 4.21 4.53
CA HIS A 303 -10.34 2.83 4.40
C HIS A 303 -9.84 2.15 3.11
N SER A 304 -9.30 2.88 2.12
CA SER A 304 -8.87 2.34 0.83
C SER A 304 -7.36 2.05 0.77
N VAL A 305 -6.55 2.61 1.68
CA VAL A 305 -5.08 2.55 1.57
C VAL A 305 -4.51 1.13 1.72
N HIS A 306 -5.27 0.20 2.29
CA HIS A 306 -4.86 -1.19 2.55
C HIS A 306 -4.86 -2.09 1.29
N HIS A 307 -5.40 -1.62 0.16
CA HIS A 307 -5.37 -2.34 -1.11
C HIS A 307 -4.55 -1.61 -2.18
N SER A 308 -4.34 -2.29 -3.31
CA SER A 308 -3.69 -1.70 -4.49
C SER A 308 -4.54 -0.59 -5.10
N VAL A 309 -3.91 0.37 -5.80
CA VAL A 309 -4.65 1.47 -6.44
C VAL A 309 -5.59 0.90 -7.51
N PHE A 310 -6.89 1.22 -7.43
CA PHE A 310 -7.90 0.71 -8.36
C PHE A 310 -8.49 1.78 -9.27
N GLU A 311 -9.26 1.34 -10.28
CA GLU A 311 -9.84 2.25 -11.27
C GLU A 311 -11.06 3.01 -10.72
N ASP A 312 -11.65 2.55 -9.62
CA ASP A 312 -12.81 3.16 -8.97
C ASP A 312 -12.46 4.09 -7.81
N GLU A 313 -11.16 4.40 -7.62
CA GLU A 313 -10.71 5.41 -6.67
C GLU A 313 -11.44 6.75 -6.96
N PRO A 314 -12.14 7.34 -5.97
CA PRO A 314 -13.05 8.47 -6.21
C PRO A 314 -12.31 9.74 -6.65
N TYR A 315 -11.10 9.95 -6.12
CA TYR A 315 -10.27 11.11 -6.42
C TYR A 315 -9.01 10.68 -7.16
N GLN A 316 -9.11 10.57 -8.49
CA GLN A 316 -7.97 10.29 -9.36
C GLN A 316 -7.94 11.20 -10.60
N LEU A 317 -6.74 11.61 -11.00
CA LEU A 317 -6.49 12.40 -12.21
C LEU A 317 -5.04 12.25 -12.67
N VAL A 318 -4.69 12.90 -13.78
CA VAL A 318 -3.29 13.02 -14.23
C VAL A 318 -2.84 14.47 -14.29
N THR A 319 -1.59 14.73 -13.94
CA THR A 319 -1.03 16.08 -13.99
C THR A 319 -1.02 16.64 -15.41
N ASP A 320 -1.18 17.96 -15.52
CA ASP A 320 -1.05 18.68 -16.78
C ASP A 320 0.42 18.78 -17.27
N LYS A 321 0.68 19.54 -18.34
CA LYS A 321 2.03 19.70 -18.91
C LYS A 321 2.99 20.45 -17.97
N GLU A 322 2.42 21.25 -17.08
CA GLU A 322 3.12 22.01 -16.06
C GLU A 322 3.21 21.24 -14.73
N GLY A 323 2.67 20.01 -14.65
CA GLY A 323 2.71 19.16 -13.47
C GLY A 323 1.61 19.46 -12.43
N ASN A 324 0.64 20.32 -12.74
CA ASN A 324 -0.42 20.70 -11.79
C ASN A 324 -1.54 19.64 -11.74
N PHE A 325 -2.19 19.54 -10.59
CA PHE A 325 -3.41 18.75 -10.37
C PHE A 325 -4.44 19.53 -9.54
N GLU A 326 -5.73 19.21 -9.74
CA GLU A 326 -6.83 19.78 -8.96
C GLU A 326 -7.97 18.77 -8.83
N PHE A 327 -8.23 18.34 -7.59
CA PHE A 327 -9.45 17.66 -7.19
C PHE A 327 -10.43 18.70 -6.68
N SER A 328 -11.52 18.88 -7.41
CA SER A 328 -12.62 19.69 -6.92
C SER A 328 -13.49 18.86 -5.98
N ARG A 329 -13.97 19.49 -4.92
CA ARG A 329 -15.05 18.98 -4.07
C ARG A 329 -14.75 17.67 -3.33
N VAL A 330 -13.55 17.58 -2.77
CA VAL A 330 -13.15 16.51 -1.87
C VAL A 330 -13.96 16.59 -0.57
N ILE A 331 -14.56 15.47 -0.17
CA ILE A 331 -15.32 15.35 1.08
C ILE A 331 -14.34 15.47 2.27
N PRO A 332 -14.70 16.17 3.36
CA PRO A 332 -13.85 16.24 4.54
C PRO A 332 -13.55 14.86 5.15
N GLY A 333 -12.26 14.56 5.40
CA GLY A 333 -11.78 13.28 5.89
C GLY A 333 -10.25 13.15 5.85
N SER A 334 -9.73 11.99 6.23
CA SER A 334 -8.30 11.65 6.16
C SER A 334 -7.95 10.99 4.83
N TYR A 335 -6.88 11.43 4.18
CA TYR A 335 -6.45 10.89 2.90
C TYR A 335 -4.95 10.60 2.84
N GLN A 336 -4.55 9.66 2.00
CA GLN A 336 -3.16 9.49 1.57
C GLN A 336 -3.02 9.86 0.09
N LEU A 337 -2.01 10.68 -0.21
CA LEU A 337 -1.67 11.00 -1.59
C LEU A 337 -0.80 9.89 -2.18
N TYR A 338 -1.16 9.44 -3.39
CA TYR A 338 -0.41 8.45 -4.16
C TYR A 338 -0.07 9.02 -5.53
N LEU A 339 1.13 8.70 -6.01
CA LEU A 339 1.59 9.01 -7.36
C LEU A 339 1.67 7.76 -8.20
N GLY A 340 1.04 7.79 -9.37
CA GLY A 340 1.31 6.85 -10.45
C GLY A 340 2.40 7.42 -11.37
N LEU A 341 3.54 6.75 -11.46
CA LEU A 341 4.69 7.18 -12.25
C LEU A 341 5.11 6.09 -13.25
N ASN A 342 5.49 6.54 -14.43
CA ASN A 342 6.19 5.71 -15.40
C ASN A 342 7.68 5.66 -15.07
N PHE A 343 8.38 4.64 -15.58
CA PHE A 343 9.80 4.43 -15.33
C PHE A 343 10.66 5.63 -15.74
N ASP A 344 10.38 6.28 -16.86
CA ASP A 344 11.08 7.49 -17.31
C ASP A 344 10.88 8.71 -16.37
N GLN A 345 9.77 8.71 -15.62
CA GLN A 345 9.47 9.76 -14.64
C GLN A 345 10.18 9.54 -13.30
N ILE A 346 10.38 8.29 -12.87
CA ILE A 346 10.94 7.95 -11.55
C ILE A 346 12.40 7.47 -11.60
N ASP A 347 12.95 7.17 -12.78
CA ASP A 347 14.33 6.66 -12.90
C ASP A 347 15.38 7.65 -12.38
N GLY A 348 16.12 7.25 -11.34
CA GLY A 348 17.08 8.09 -10.62
C GLY A 348 16.45 9.04 -9.60
N TRP A 349 15.14 8.95 -9.37
CA TRP A 349 14.38 9.83 -8.46
C TRP A 349 13.60 9.02 -7.41
N THR A 350 13.21 9.71 -6.35
CA THR A 350 12.31 9.21 -5.31
C THR A 350 11.38 10.33 -4.87
N TRP A 351 10.15 9.98 -4.48
CA TRP A 351 9.33 10.87 -3.68
C TRP A 351 9.61 10.56 -2.21
N PRO A 352 10.22 11.47 -1.42
CA PRO A 352 10.52 11.22 -0.01
C PRO A 352 9.28 11.42 0.87
N VAL A 353 8.27 10.58 0.65
CA VAL A 353 7.04 10.56 1.44
C VAL A 353 7.27 9.79 2.74
N GLN A 354 6.72 10.28 3.85
CA GLN A 354 6.82 9.58 5.12
C GLN A 354 5.84 8.41 5.18
N TYR A 355 6.22 7.37 5.94
CA TYR A 355 5.29 6.29 6.23
C TYR A 355 4.12 6.82 7.06
N ASP A 356 2.90 6.40 6.73
CA ASP A 356 1.67 6.90 7.35
C ASP A 356 1.52 8.44 7.33
N GLU A 357 2.02 9.11 6.29
CA GLU A 357 1.71 10.52 6.05
C GLU A 357 0.25 10.68 5.59
N TRP A 358 -0.51 11.53 6.29
CA TRP A 358 -1.92 11.79 6.04
C TRP A 358 -2.18 13.25 5.74
N VAL A 359 -3.15 13.48 4.84
CA VAL A 359 -3.70 14.80 4.53
C VAL A 359 -5.08 14.89 5.17
N GLU A 360 -5.22 15.81 6.13
CA GLU A 360 -6.50 16.11 6.75
C GLU A 360 -7.26 17.15 5.93
N ILE A 361 -8.42 16.77 5.40
CA ILE A 361 -9.32 17.68 4.70
C ILE A 361 -10.45 18.05 5.66
N ASP A 362 -10.46 19.29 6.14
CA ASP A 362 -11.37 19.77 7.19
C ASP A 362 -12.60 20.55 6.67
N GLY A 363 -12.78 20.60 5.34
CA GLY A 363 -13.87 21.36 4.71
C GLY A 363 -13.56 22.85 4.51
N GLN A 364 -12.30 23.26 4.56
CA GLN A 364 -11.85 24.57 4.07
C GLN A 364 -12.08 24.73 2.55
N GLU A 365 -11.97 25.96 2.03
CA GLU A 365 -12.22 26.23 0.61
C GLU A 365 -11.21 25.51 -0.31
N SER A 366 -9.94 25.47 0.10
CA SER A 366 -8.90 24.78 -0.67
C SER A 366 -7.73 24.34 0.18
N GLU A 367 -7.16 23.19 -0.18
CA GLU A 367 -5.92 22.64 0.38
C GLU A 367 -4.86 22.56 -0.73
N THR A 368 -3.58 22.80 -0.41
CA THR A 368 -2.48 22.77 -1.39
C THR A 368 -1.43 21.73 -1.03
N LEU A 369 -1.26 20.73 -1.91
CA LEU A 369 -0.32 19.63 -1.74
C LEU A 369 0.82 19.72 -2.76
N GLU A 370 2.02 20.09 -2.31
CA GLU A 370 3.19 20.19 -3.17
C GLU A 370 4.01 18.90 -3.09
N VAL A 371 4.30 18.32 -4.26
CA VAL A 371 5.05 17.07 -4.38
C VAL A 371 6.35 17.35 -5.10
N THR A 372 7.47 17.06 -4.43
CA THR A 372 8.81 17.18 -5.01
C THR A 372 9.49 15.82 -5.05
N LEU A 373 9.89 15.39 -6.25
CA LEU A 373 10.78 14.26 -6.44
C LEU A 373 12.23 14.70 -6.23
N HIS A 374 12.99 13.95 -5.44
CA HIS A 374 14.40 14.18 -5.18
C HIS A 374 15.26 13.12 -5.87
N PRO A 375 16.49 13.45 -6.29
CA PRO A 375 17.40 12.46 -6.86
C PRO A 375 17.76 11.42 -5.81
N LEU A 376 17.91 10.17 -6.22
CA LEU A 376 18.41 9.11 -5.36
C LEU A 376 19.84 9.42 -4.91
N LEU A 377 20.12 9.22 -3.63
CA LEU A 377 21.46 9.43 -3.10
C LEU A 377 22.42 8.31 -3.56
N GLU A 378 23.68 8.66 -3.78
CA GLU A 378 24.70 7.69 -4.20
C GLU A 378 25.39 6.97 -3.02
N LEU A 379 25.61 5.67 -3.18
CA LEU A 379 26.36 4.87 -2.20
C LEU A 379 27.82 4.76 -2.61
N HIS A 380 28.74 4.81 -1.64
CA HIS A 380 30.18 4.73 -1.89
C HIS A 380 30.80 3.39 -1.49
N GLY A 381 30.25 2.69 -0.49
CA GLY A 381 30.75 1.38 -0.08
C GLY A 381 30.06 0.84 1.17
N PRO A 382 29.90 -0.49 1.33
CA PRO A 382 30.32 -1.52 0.37
C PRO A 382 29.34 -1.62 -0.81
N VAL A 383 29.85 -1.67 -2.05
CA VAL A 383 29.02 -1.65 -3.27
C VAL A 383 29.58 -2.58 -4.33
N ASN A 384 28.82 -2.80 -5.41
CA ASN A 384 29.28 -3.55 -6.59
C ASN A 384 29.83 -4.94 -6.27
N GLN A 385 29.17 -5.66 -5.35
CA GLN A 385 29.53 -7.01 -4.89
C GLN A 385 30.87 -7.07 -4.13
N GLU A 386 31.26 -5.99 -3.46
CA GLU A 386 32.43 -6.00 -2.59
C GLU A 386 32.35 -7.13 -1.55
N THR A 387 33.47 -7.81 -1.33
CA THR A 387 33.57 -8.89 -0.33
C THR A 387 34.29 -8.36 0.90
N VAL A 388 33.60 -8.33 2.03
CA VAL A 388 34.15 -7.90 3.31
C VAL A 388 34.63 -9.12 4.09
N THR A 389 35.94 -9.18 4.34
CA THR A 389 36.61 -10.25 5.10
C THR A 389 37.22 -9.75 6.42
N THR A 390 36.95 -8.50 6.78
CA THR A 390 37.46 -7.84 7.98
C THR A 390 36.44 -7.89 9.11
N GLU A 391 36.89 -7.77 10.36
CA GLU A 391 36.01 -7.72 11.55
C GLU A 391 35.11 -6.47 11.61
N GLU A 392 35.36 -5.48 10.75
CA GLU A 392 34.58 -4.24 10.65
C GLU A 392 34.08 -4.04 9.22
N VAL A 393 32.90 -3.43 9.09
CA VAL A 393 32.30 -2.97 7.83
C VAL A 393 32.16 -1.46 7.87
N LYS A 394 32.62 -0.79 6.82
CA LYS A 394 32.46 0.65 6.65
C LYS A 394 31.40 0.94 5.59
N PHE A 395 30.26 1.44 6.04
CA PHE A 395 29.23 2.03 5.20
C PHE A 395 29.56 3.50 4.92
N ALA A 396 29.47 3.93 3.66
CA ALA A 396 29.72 5.31 3.25
C ALA A 396 28.80 5.69 2.08
N TRP A 397 28.30 6.92 2.09
CA TRP A 397 27.35 7.44 1.10
C TRP A 397 27.59 8.93 0.81
N GLU A 398 26.87 9.45 -0.16
CA GLU A 398 26.84 10.87 -0.51
C GLU A 398 26.26 11.71 0.63
N GLU A 399 26.89 12.83 0.95
CA GLU A 399 26.34 13.78 1.91
C GLU A 399 25.18 14.56 1.27
N VAL A 400 24.02 14.55 1.92
CA VAL A 400 22.82 15.23 1.48
C VAL A 400 22.72 16.61 2.14
N GLU A 401 22.56 17.66 1.34
CA GLU A 401 22.39 19.02 1.87
C GLU A 401 21.13 19.11 2.74
N GLY A 402 21.28 19.67 3.95
CA GLY A 402 20.19 19.80 4.91
C GLY A 402 19.92 18.57 5.78
N ALA A 403 20.55 17.43 5.50
CA ALA A 403 20.38 16.22 6.31
C ALA A 403 20.97 16.40 7.72
N ALA A 404 20.14 16.20 8.74
CA ALA A 404 20.56 16.16 10.13
C ALA A 404 20.88 14.73 10.59
N SER A 405 20.32 13.71 9.93
CA SER A 405 20.51 12.29 10.27
C SER A 405 20.33 11.39 9.05
N TYR A 406 20.79 10.15 9.19
CA TYR A 406 20.57 9.09 8.23
C TYR A 406 20.15 7.79 8.91
N ASP A 407 19.28 7.04 8.25
CA ASP A 407 18.93 5.68 8.65
C ASP A 407 19.50 4.70 7.63
N ILE A 408 20.03 3.59 8.12
CA ILE A 408 20.65 2.53 7.32
C ILE A 408 19.76 1.30 7.42
N HIS A 409 19.36 0.78 6.26
CA HIS A 409 18.60 -0.45 6.13
C HIS A 409 19.47 -1.53 5.52
N LEU A 410 19.28 -2.77 5.96
CA LEU A 410 19.96 -3.94 5.42
C LEU A 410 18.92 -4.94 4.91
N SER A 411 19.24 -5.63 3.84
CA SER A 411 18.39 -6.69 3.29
C SER A 411 19.18 -7.94 2.91
N VAL A 412 18.49 -9.07 3.03
CA VAL A 412 18.95 -10.41 2.70
C VAL A 412 18.17 -10.86 1.47
N ASN A 413 18.89 -11.33 0.44
CA ASN A 413 18.26 -11.91 -0.74
C ASN A 413 17.83 -13.35 -0.45
N LEU A 414 16.62 -13.69 -0.88
CA LEU A 414 16.02 -15.02 -0.86
C LEU A 414 15.70 -15.45 -2.31
N GLU A 415 15.33 -16.70 -2.52
CA GLU A 415 14.86 -17.14 -3.85
C GLU A 415 13.56 -16.45 -4.26
N SER A 416 12.67 -16.18 -3.30
CA SER A 416 11.35 -15.55 -3.50
C SER A 416 11.36 -14.02 -3.48
N GLY A 417 12.51 -13.39 -3.24
CA GLY A 417 12.63 -11.93 -3.16
C GLY A 417 13.72 -11.47 -2.21
N SER A 418 13.42 -10.45 -1.41
CA SER A 418 14.33 -9.97 -0.37
C SER A 418 13.56 -9.56 0.87
N ILE A 419 14.16 -9.76 2.03
CA ILE A 419 13.63 -9.31 3.32
C ILE A 419 14.63 -8.35 3.95
N GLY A 420 14.16 -7.27 4.54
CA GLY A 420 15.00 -6.21 5.09
C GLY A 420 14.61 -5.81 6.50
N THR A 421 15.52 -5.08 7.15
CA THR A 421 15.34 -4.49 8.47
C THR A 421 16.07 -3.15 8.56
N THR A 422 15.59 -2.26 9.43
CA THR A 422 16.37 -1.08 9.84
C THR A 422 17.52 -1.54 10.72
N PHE A 423 18.75 -1.14 10.38
CA PHE A 423 19.95 -1.55 11.12
C PHE A 423 20.42 -0.50 12.12
N LYS A 424 20.49 0.77 11.68
CA LYS A 424 20.87 1.91 12.52
C LYS A 424 20.07 3.11 12.10
N GLU A 425 19.54 3.82 13.09
CA GLU A 425 18.79 5.05 12.90
C GLU A 425 19.60 6.24 13.39
N ASN A 426 19.25 7.43 12.90
CA ASN A 426 19.76 8.71 13.39
C ASN A 426 21.30 8.81 13.36
N VAL A 427 21.94 8.17 12.39
CA VAL A 427 23.38 8.23 12.17
C VAL A 427 23.76 9.66 11.78
N LYS A 428 24.77 10.21 12.45
CA LYS A 428 25.28 11.56 12.16
C LYS A 428 26.45 11.50 11.19
N GLY A 429 26.40 12.29 10.12
CA GLY A 429 27.38 12.27 9.04
C GLY A 429 27.10 11.18 8.00
N ASN A 430 27.95 11.10 6.98
CA ASN A 430 27.72 10.28 5.78
C ASN A 430 28.53 8.96 5.74
N GLN A 431 28.94 8.48 6.90
CA GLN A 431 29.66 7.22 7.04
C GLN A 431 29.38 6.57 8.40
N LEU A 432 29.39 5.24 8.42
CA LEU A 432 29.25 4.44 9.63
C LEU A 432 30.24 3.27 9.58
N THR A 433 30.94 3.01 10.69
CA THR A 433 31.77 1.81 10.86
C THR A 433 31.21 0.98 11.99
N VAL A 434 30.94 -0.29 11.72
CA VAL A 434 30.38 -1.25 12.68
C VAL A 434 31.20 -2.53 12.67
N SER A 435 31.14 -3.27 13.78
CA SER A 435 31.67 -4.63 13.81
C SER A 435 30.78 -5.57 12.98
N VAL A 436 31.37 -6.59 12.35
CA VAL A 436 30.61 -7.65 11.65
C VAL A 436 29.67 -8.38 12.61
N GLU A 437 30.06 -8.53 13.88
CA GLU A 437 29.19 -9.10 14.91
C GLU A 437 27.88 -8.33 15.09
N GLU A 438 27.87 -6.99 14.94
CA GLU A 438 26.62 -6.22 14.98
C GLU A 438 25.71 -6.54 13.80
N LEU A 439 26.26 -6.85 12.62
CA LEU A 439 25.47 -7.29 11.46
C LEU A 439 24.95 -8.70 11.65
N TYR A 440 25.78 -9.60 12.15
CA TYR A 440 25.38 -10.98 12.45
C TYR A 440 24.28 -11.04 13.50
N ASP A 441 24.28 -10.14 14.48
CA ASP A 441 23.24 -10.03 15.50
C ASP A 441 21.87 -9.63 14.92
N GLN A 442 21.82 -8.96 13.76
CA GLN A 442 20.58 -8.49 13.17
C GLN A 442 19.69 -9.63 12.68
N PRO A 443 18.47 -9.79 13.25
CA PRO A 443 17.47 -10.67 12.69
C PRO A 443 16.82 -10.03 11.45
N VAL A 444 16.20 -10.85 10.64
CA VAL A 444 15.27 -10.45 9.57
C VAL A 444 13.98 -11.24 9.74
N GLY A 445 12.95 -10.93 8.93
CA GLY A 445 11.70 -11.69 8.94
C GLY A 445 11.93 -13.19 8.66
N ILE A 446 11.18 -14.06 9.31
CA ILE A 446 11.25 -15.51 9.08
C ILE A 446 10.36 -15.87 7.89
N VAL A 447 10.90 -16.63 6.95
CA VAL A 447 10.17 -17.12 5.77
C VAL A 447 10.04 -18.63 5.84
N PHE A 448 8.86 -19.13 5.49
CA PHE A 448 8.57 -20.56 5.39
C PHE A 448 8.23 -20.89 3.95
N GLU A 449 8.73 -22.02 3.44
CA GLU A 449 8.45 -22.49 2.08
C GLU A 449 7.05 -23.11 1.96
N ASP A 450 6.48 -23.62 3.06
CA ASP A 450 5.15 -24.21 3.15
C ASP A 450 4.49 -23.82 4.49
N THR A 451 3.17 -23.89 4.60
CA THR A 451 2.43 -23.19 5.67
C THR A 451 2.18 -23.97 6.96
N GLU A 452 2.76 -25.16 7.18
CA GLU A 452 2.37 -26.01 8.33
C GLU A 452 3.48 -26.77 9.07
N ASP A 453 4.77 -26.60 8.72
CA ASP A 453 5.87 -27.26 9.44
C ASP A 453 7.07 -26.32 9.64
N TRP A 454 7.59 -26.23 10.87
CA TRP A 454 8.79 -25.45 11.17
C TRP A 454 10.03 -26.01 10.46
N SER A 455 10.01 -27.28 10.05
CA SER A 455 11.06 -27.88 9.20
C SER A 455 11.10 -27.28 7.78
N SER A 456 10.05 -26.56 7.36
CA SER A 456 9.96 -25.84 6.08
C SER A 456 10.52 -24.41 6.13
N VAL A 457 11.09 -23.99 7.27
CA VAL A 457 11.73 -22.67 7.38
C VAL A 457 12.83 -22.51 6.35
N ASP A 458 12.84 -21.40 5.62
CA ASP A 458 13.92 -21.06 4.70
C ASP A 458 15.20 -20.81 5.51
N PRO A 459 16.26 -21.63 5.34
CA PRO A 459 17.49 -21.49 6.10
C PRO A 459 18.15 -20.11 5.95
N VAL A 460 17.97 -19.46 4.80
CA VAL A 460 18.54 -18.14 4.52
C VAL A 460 17.90 -17.06 5.40
N SER A 461 16.60 -17.16 5.67
CA SER A 461 15.89 -16.20 6.54
C SER A 461 16.36 -16.28 8.00
N ILE A 462 16.78 -17.46 8.46
CA ILE A 462 17.24 -17.69 9.85
C ILE A 462 18.74 -17.43 10.01
N LEU A 463 19.58 -17.87 9.07
CA LEU A 463 21.01 -17.52 9.06
C LEU A 463 21.19 -16.01 8.85
N ALA A 464 20.35 -15.39 8.01
CA ALA A 464 20.39 -13.97 7.70
C ALA A 464 21.81 -13.53 7.30
N PHE A 465 22.33 -12.48 7.94
CA PHE A 465 23.67 -11.95 7.68
C PHE A 465 24.83 -12.90 8.07
N THR A 466 24.57 -14.00 8.78
CA THR A 466 25.62 -14.99 9.12
C THR A 466 25.91 -15.97 7.97
N ASN A 467 25.07 -16.02 6.94
CA ASN A 467 25.30 -16.88 5.77
C ASN A 467 26.36 -16.26 4.84
N THR A 468 27.57 -16.79 4.87
CA THR A 468 28.71 -16.27 4.11
C THR A 468 28.65 -16.50 2.59
N GLU A 469 27.71 -17.34 2.15
CA GLU A 469 27.45 -17.59 0.74
C GLU A 469 26.31 -16.71 0.18
N ASN A 470 25.60 -15.99 1.05
CA ASN A 470 24.53 -15.11 0.60
C ASN A 470 25.04 -13.72 0.17
N ARG A 471 24.30 -13.10 -0.77
CA ARG A 471 24.49 -11.72 -1.19
C ARG A 471 23.56 -10.82 -0.39
N PHE A 472 24.11 -9.78 0.22
CA PHE A 472 23.36 -8.78 0.98
C PHE A 472 23.20 -7.50 0.18
N SER A 473 22.18 -6.71 0.53
CA SER A 473 22.03 -5.33 0.06
C SER A 473 21.81 -4.37 1.22
N TRP A 474 22.03 -3.08 0.97
CA TRP A 474 21.77 -2.03 1.96
C TRP A 474 21.26 -0.75 1.32
N ALA A 475 20.61 0.09 2.11
CA ALA A 475 20.11 1.38 1.67
C ALA A 475 20.26 2.42 2.76
N VAL A 476 20.24 3.69 2.36
CA VAL A 476 20.29 4.83 3.25
C VAL A 476 19.08 5.72 3.00
N ARG A 477 18.49 6.25 4.06
CA ARG A 477 17.50 7.34 4.02
C ARG A 477 18.06 8.54 4.75
N ALA A 478 17.91 9.72 4.16
CA ALA A 478 18.38 10.99 4.73
C ALA A 478 17.20 11.77 5.31
N PHE A 479 17.37 12.30 6.52
CA PHE A 479 16.33 13.05 7.23
C PHE A 479 16.84 14.42 7.64
N ASP A 480 15.95 15.39 7.59
CA ASP A 480 16.21 16.75 8.05
C ASP A 480 16.18 16.85 9.59
N LYS A 481 16.25 18.07 10.13
CA LYS A 481 16.25 18.32 11.59
C LYS A 481 14.89 18.09 12.26
N ASN A 482 13.81 18.10 11.49
CA ASN A 482 12.44 17.86 11.95
C ASN A 482 12.08 16.36 11.88
N GLY A 483 12.94 15.54 11.28
CA GLY A 483 12.67 14.12 11.04
C GLY A 483 11.97 13.87 9.71
N GLU A 484 11.89 14.86 8.82
CA GLU A 484 11.31 14.74 7.48
C GLU A 484 12.31 14.13 6.51
N MET A 485 11.89 13.14 5.72
CA MET A 485 12.75 12.49 4.74
C MET A 485 13.08 13.46 3.61
N ILE A 486 14.35 13.51 3.22
CA ILE A 486 14.85 14.35 2.12
C ILE A 486 15.02 13.51 0.85
N THR A 487 15.64 12.34 0.99
CA THR A 487 15.89 11.40 -0.12
C THR A 487 16.32 10.04 0.44
N GLN A 488 16.47 9.06 -0.45
CA GLN A 488 16.93 7.70 -0.15
C GLN A 488 17.80 7.14 -1.29
N SER A 489 18.53 6.05 -1.02
CA SER A 489 19.42 5.41 -2.01
C SER A 489 18.74 4.30 -2.80
N ASN A 490 17.74 3.65 -2.20
CA ASN A 490 16.93 2.64 -2.84
C ASN A 490 15.83 3.30 -3.69
N GLY A 491 15.64 2.80 -4.90
CA GLY A 491 14.66 3.30 -5.85
C GLY A 491 14.90 2.71 -7.22
N TYR A 492 14.25 3.29 -8.23
CA TYR A 492 14.37 2.83 -9.61
C TYR A 492 15.60 3.45 -10.24
N ARG A 493 16.52 2.60 -10.70
CA ARG A 493 17.73 2.95 -11.45
C ARG A 493 17.81 2.01 -12.65
N LEU A 494 17.25 2.44 -13.77
CA LEU A 494 16.86 1.60 -14.90
C LEU A 494 17.74 1.79 -16.13
N ASP A 495 18.36 2.97 -16.26
CA ASP A 495 19.25 3.31 -17.38
C ASP A 495 20.73 3.27 -16.97
N GLU A 496 21.63 3.17 -17.96
CA GLU A 496 23.08 3.17 -17.74
C GLU A 496 23.58 4.45 -17.04
N GLU A 497 22.88 5.57 -17.23
CA GLU A 497 23.23 6.85 -16.60
C GLU A 497 22.80 6.92 -15.12
N THR A 498 21.78 6.15 -14.72
CA THR A 498 21.17 6.21 -13.38
C THR A 498 21.54 5.03 -12.50
N ILE A 499 22.01 3.90 -13.07
CA ILE A 499 22.34 2.65 -12.34
C ILE A 499 23.27 2.89 -11.14
N GLY A 500 24.25 3.79 -11.28
CA GLY A 500 25.20 4.12 -10.23
C GLY A 500 25.91 2.88 -9.64
N ASN A 501 26.30 2.98 -8.37
CA ASN A 501 26.82 1.85 -7.62
C ASN A 501 25.70 0.95 -7.11
N LEU A 502 25.81 -0.35 -7.39
CA LEU A 502 24.84 -1.32 -6.91
C LEU A 502 25.05 -1.59 -5.42
N PRO A 503 23.98 -1.61 -4.59
CA PRO A 503 24.07 -1.71 -3.13
C PRO A 503 24.44 -3.12 -2.62
N PHE A 504 25.08 -3.96 -3.43
CA PHE A 504 25.32 -5.36 -3.09
C PHE A 504 26.71 -5.61 -2.53
N PHE A 505 26.81 -6.51 -1.54
CA PHE A 505 28.08 -6.94 -0.94
C PHE A 505 27.96 -8.36 -0.34
N TYR A 506 29.11 -8.94 0.02
CA TYR A 506 29.23 -10.23 0.69
C TYR A 506 29.95 -10.08 2.03
N LEU A 507 29.51 -10.83 3.05
CA LEU A 507 30.21 -10.94 4.34
C LEU A 507 30.90 -12.31 4.41
N LYS A 508 32.25 -12.31 4.37
CA LYS A 508 33.07 -13.53 4.43
C LYS A 508 34.18 -13.40 5.49
N GLU A 509 33.85 -12.78 6.62
CA GLU A 509 34.75 -12.69 7.78
C GLU A 509 34.92 -14.05 8.48
N ARG A 510 33.86 -14.86 8.52
CA ARG A 510 33.85 -16.23 9.05
C ARG A 510 33.74 -17.31 7.98
N GLU A 511 33.75 -18.57 8.42
CA GLU A 511 33.36 -19.75 7.63
C GLU A 511 32.00 -20.30 8.10
N LEU A 512 31.34 -21.10 7.24
CA LEU A 512 30.16 -21.86 7.64
C LEU A 512 30.57 -23.01 8.57
N SER A 513 29.87 -23.16 9.69
CA SER A 513 30.05 -24.30 10.60
C SER A 513 29.41 -25.58 10.05
N GLU A 514 29.69 -26.73 10.68
CA GLU A 514 28.99 -27.97 10.37
C GLU A 514 27.47 -27.84 10.60
N ALA A 515 27.07 -27.15 11.68
CA ALA A 515 25.66 -26.86 11.96
C ALA A 515 25.02 -25.95 10.91
N ASP A 516 25.75 -24.94 10.40
CA ASP A 516 25.27 -24.08 9.30
C ASP A 516 25.00 -24.92 8.04
N GLN A 517 25.93 -25.82 7.69
CA GLN A 517 25.79 -26.69 6.53
C GLN A 517 24.62 -27.67 6.69
N LEU A 518 24.45 -28.27 7.88
CA LEU A 518 23.29 -29.11 8.19
C LEU A 518 21.98 -28.34 8.02
N PHE A 519 21.95 -27.08 8.42
CA PHE A 519 20.76 -26.25 8.32
C PHE A 519 20.45 -25.84 6.88
N LEU A 520 21.45 -25.44 6.09
CA LEU A 520 21.32 -25.19 4.64
C LEU A 520 20.88 -26.45 3.88
N ASP A 521 21.29 -27.64 4.33
CA ASP A 521 20.84 -28.94 3.82
C ASP A 521 19.39 -29.31 4.26
N LYS A 522 18.67 -28.40 4.93
CA LYS A 522 17.31 -28.59 5.47
C LYS A 522 17.22 -29.71 6.52
N LYS A 523 18.31 -30.01 7.24
CA LYS A 523 18.32 -30.96 8.37
C LYS A 523 18.16 -30.21 9.69
N VAL A 524 17.02 -29.55 9.86
CA VAL A 524 16.83 -28.52 10.90
C VAL A 524 17.04 -29.07 12.32
N GLU A 525 16.51 -30.24 12.64
CA GLU A 525 16.69 -30.85 13.97
C GLU A 525 18.15 -31.20 14.26
N GLN A 526 18.87 -31.70 13.24
CA GLN A 526 20.29 -32.06 13.39
C GLN A 526 21.14 -30.81 13.61
N ALA A 527 20.88 -29.76 12.83
CA ALA A 527 21.53 -28.47 13.01
C ALA A 527 21.26 -27.89 14.41
N TYR A 528 20.00 -27.92 14.87
CA TYR A 528 19.63 -27.42 16.20
C TYR A 528 20.37 -28.16 17.33
N GLN A 529 20.47 -29.50 17.26
CA GLN A 529 21.27 -30.23 18.25
C GLN A 529 22.76 -29.91 18.14
N GLN A 530 23.30 -29.80 16.92
CA GLN A 530 24.72 -29.46 16.72
C GLN A 530 25.06 -28.09 17.32
N TYR A 531 24.23 -27.05 17.09
CA TYR A 531 24.45 -25.74 17.71
C TYR A 531 24.44 -25.82 19.25
N LYS A 532 23.55 -26.64 19.83
CA LYS A 532 23.53 -26.83 21.29
C LYS A 532 24.80 -27.50 21.79
N GLU A 533 25.25 -28.56 21.13
CA GLU A 533 26.50 -29.24 21.48
C GLU A 533 27.70 -28.29 21.34
N ASP A 534 27.76 -27.51 20.27
CA ASP A 534 28.81 -26.51 20.03
C ASP A 534 28.85 -25.45 21.15
N TYR A 535 27.70 -24.91 21.54
CA TYR A 535 27.59 -23.94 22.63
C TYR A 535 27.88 -24.55 24.02
N GLU A 536 27.50 -25.80 24.27
CA GLU A 536 27.84 -26.51 25.51
C GLU A 536 29.36 -26.75 25.63
N ASN A 537 30.02 -27.01 24.49
CA ASN A 537 31.47 -27.21 24.42
C ASN A 537 32.25 -25.88 24.52
N ASP A 538 31.73 -24.80 23.93
CA ASP A 538 32.25 -23.44 24.09
C ASP A 538 31.13 -22.44 24.45
N PRO A 539 30.96 -22.12 25.74
CA PRO A 539 29.97 -21.12 26.17
C PRO A 539 30.24 -19.70 25.66
N ASN A 540 31.35 -19.44 24.95
CA ASN A 540 31.63 -18.19 24.27
C ASN A 540 31.29 -18.20 22.77
N ASP A 541 30.85 -19.34 22.21
CA ASP A 541 30.37 -19.42 20.84
C ASP A 541 29.08 -18.59 20.69
N ARG A 542 29.28 -17.35 20.20
CA ARG A 542 28.20 -16.39 19.96
C ARG A 542 27.29 -16.83 18.84
N HIS A 543 27.82 -17.50 17.82
CA HIS A 543 27.04 -17.92 16.69
C HIS A 543 26.07 -19.02 17.06
N SER A 544 26.57 -20.07 17.71
CA SER A 544 25.72 -21.18 18.14
C SER A 544 24.61 -20.71 19.09
N LEU A 545 24.94 -19.83 20.04
CA LEU A 545 23.94 -19.20 20.92
C LEU A 545 22.88 -18.41 20.14
N ARG A 546 23.29 -17.62 19.14
CA ARG A 546 22.39 -16.84 18.27
C ARG A 546 21.46 -17.76 17.48
N MET A 547 22.00 -18.82 16.89
CA MET A 547 21.23 -19.76 16.07
C MET A 547 20.24 -20.58 16.89
N ILE A 548 20.60 -20.99 18.12
CA ILE A 548 19.65 -21.61 19.07
C ILE A 548 18.44 -20.71 19.29
N ILE A 549 18.66 -19.43 19.58
CA ILE A 549 17.57 -18.47 19.86
C ILE A 549 16.67 -18.28 18.63
N ARG A 550 17.25 -18.15 17.43
CA ARG A 550 16.49 -17.96 16.19
C ARG A 550 15.67 -19.19 15.84
N LEU A 551 16.22 -20.39 15.98
CA LEU A 551 15.52 -21.65 15.71
C LEU A 551 14.35 -21.89 16.68
N ILE A 552 14.53 -21.60 17.98
CA ILE A 552 13.42 -21.65 18.94
C ILE A 552 12.33 -20.63 18.56
N GLY A 553 12.72 -19.43 18.11
CA GLY A 553 11.78 -18.42 17.61
C GLY A 553 10.97 -18.90 16.42
N ALA A 554 11.62 -19.54 15.44
CA ALA A 554 10.96 -20.11 14.27
C ALA A 554 9.95 -21.21 14.65
N GLU A 555 10.35 -22.15 15.51
CA GLU A 555 9.46 -23.22 16.00
C GLU A 555 8.26 -22.67 16.77
N ALA A 556 8.48 -21.67 17.63
CA ALA A 556 7.42 -21.03 18.42
C ALA A 556 6.40 -20.29 17.53
N SER A 557 6.86 -19.64 16.46
CA SER A 557 5.98 -18.92 15.52
C SER A 557 4.98 -19.84 14.81
N GLN A 558 5.32 -21.11 14.62
CA GLN A 558 4.45 -22.14 14.00
C GLN A 558 3.60 -22.90 15.02
N SER A 559 4.19 -23.28 16.15
CA SER A 559 3.51 -24.14 17.14
C SER A 559 2.58 -23.40 18.10
N GLY A 560 2.66 -22.06 18.14
CA GLY A 560 1.93 -21.23 19.12
C GLY A 560 2.38 -21.44 20.57
N HIS A 561 3.49 -22.16 20.78
CA HIS A 561 4.11 -22.30 22.09
C HIS A 561 4.81 -21.00 22.51
N THR A 562 4.91 -20.78 23.82
CA THR A 562 5.66 -19.65 24.38
C THR A 562 7.16 -19.84 24.12
N ARG A 563 7.67 -19.17 23.06
CA ARG A 563 9.11 -18.89 22.79
C ARG A 563 9.90 -18.69 24.10
N ASP A 564 9.24 -17.98 25.00
CA ASP A 564 9.66 -17.42 26.26
C ASP A 564 10.11 -18.37 27.37
N GLU A 565 9.75 -19.66 27.36
CA GLU A 565 10.24 -20.57 28.42
C GLU A 565 11.53 -21.26 28.03
N VAL A 566 11.65 -21.70 26.77
CA VAL A 566 12.81 -22.44 26.27
C VAL A 566 13.93 -21.50 25.85
N ALA A 567 13.62 -20.38 25.19
CA ALA A 567 14.64 -19.44 24.71
C ALA A 567 15.20 -18.54 25.81
N LEU A 568 14.44 -18.24 26.87
CA LEU A 568 14.80 -17.22 27.85
C LEU A 568 16.19 -17.39 28.48
N PRO A 569 16.65 -18.59 28.91
CA PRO A 569 18.00 -18.75 29.44
C PRO A 569 19.08 -18.37 28.43
N TYR A 570 18.86 -18.69 27.15
CA TYR A 570 19.76 -18.33 26.06
C TYR A 570 19.68 -16.83 25.74
N MET A 571 18.48 -16.24 25.70
CA MET A 571 18.26 -14.82 25.44
C MET A 571 18.90 -13.94 26.52
N ILE A 572 18.80 -14.29 27.80
CA ILE A 572 19.48 -13.56 28.89
C ILE A 572 21.00 -13.60 28.68
N LYS A 573 21.55 -14.79 28.38
CA LYS A 573 22.99 -14.96 28.10
C LYS A 573 23.43 -14.17 26.88
N TRP A 574 22.57 -14.09 25.88
CA TRP A 574 22.81 -13.35 24.65
C TRP A 574 22.80 -11.84 24.89
N ALA A 575 21.80 -11.34 25.61
CA ALA A 575 21.66 -9.93 25.96
C ALA A 575 22.82 -9.39 26.82
N GLU A 576 23.47 -10.25 27.62
CA GLU A 576 24.70 -9.91 28.35
C GLU A 576 25.90 -9.68 27.41
N LYS A 577 25.89 -10.24 26.20
CA LYS A 577 27.02 -10.22 25.24
C LYS A 577 26.77 -9.35 24.02
N SER A 578 25.52 -9.25 23.58
CA SER A 578 25.12 -8.52 22.38
C SER A 578 25.02 -7.02 22.65
N LYS A 579 25.17 -6.25 21.57
CA LYS A 579 24.90 -4.81 21.53
C LYS A 579 23.58 -4.49 20.81
N SER A 580 22.80 -5.51 20.43
CA SER A 580 21.50 -5.33 19.79
C SER A 580 20.49 -4.77 20.80
N PRO A 581 19.92 -3.58 20.55
CA PRO A 581 18.83 -3.07 21.39
C PRO A 581 17.60 -3.98 21.32
N GLU A 582 17.30 -4.58 20.17
CA GLU A 582 16.12 -5.44 19.95
C GLU A 582 16.09 -6.61 20.94
N VAL A 583 17.23 -7.24 21.22
CA VAL A 583 17.33 -8.34 22.20
C VAL A 583 16.96 -7.86 23.61
N ALA A 584 17.38 -6.64 23.98
CA ALA A 584 17.00 -6.06 25.26
C ALA A 584 15.51 -5.73 25.30
N PHE A 585 14.93 -5.26 24.20
CA PHE A 585 13.49 -5.00 24.11
C PHE A 585 12.66 -6.29 24.17
N ASP A 586 13.06 -7.36 23.48
CA ASP A 586 12.43 -8.69 23.57
C ASP A 586 12.35 -9.17 25.04
N LEU A 587 13.45 -9.01 25.79
CA LEU A 587 13.47 -9.34 27.22
C LEU A 587 12.59 -8.40 28.04
N ALA A 588 12.56 -7.10 27.71
CA ALA A 588 11.64 -6.18 28.35
C ALA A 588 10.19 -6.63 28.13
N GLN A 589 9.78 -6.92 26.89
CA GLN A 589 8.44 -7.40 26.56
C GLN A 589 8.07 -8.68 27.32
N HIS A 590 8.97 -9.66 27.37
CA HIS A 590 8.80 -10.87 28.17
C HIS A 590 8.45 -10.57 29.64
N TYR A 591 9.20 -9.67 30.28
CA TYR A 591 8.97 -9.31 31.68
C TYR A 591 7.78 -8.35 31.87
N TYR A 592 7.40 -7.58 30.85
CA TYR A 592 6.17 -6.80 30.81
C TYR A 592 4.94 -7.71 30.90
N GLU A 593 4.87 -8.75 30.07
CA GLU A 593 3.77 -9.73 30.06
C GLU A 593 3.62 -10.44 31.41
N LYS A 594 4.73 -10.69 32.10
CA LYS A 594 4.77 -11.29 33.45
C LYS A 594 4.60 -10.28 34.59
N ARG A 595 4.48 -8.98 34.30
CA ARG A 595 4.47 -7.88 35.28
C ARG A 595 5.66 -7.87 36.24
N ALA A 596 6.80 -8.38 35.78
CA ALA A 596 8.06 -8.35 36.52
C ALA A 596 8.71 -6.98 36.32
N TRP A 597 8.11 -5.94 36.90
CA TRP A 597 8.41 -4.54 36.60
C TRP A 597 9.88 -4.15 36.82
N LYS A 598 10.55 -4.78 37.78
CA LYS A 598 11.96 -4.52 38.05
C LYS A 598 12.84 -5.01 36.90
N GLU A 599 12.61 -6.22 36.43
CA GLU A 599 13.31 -6.84 35.30
C GLU A 599 12.94 -6.13 33.99
N TYR A 600 11.66 -5.79 33.79
CA TYR A 600 11.19 -4.96 32.68
C TYR A 600 11.98 -3.64 32.60
N LEU A 601 12.02 -2.86 33.68
CA LEU A 601 12.72 -1.57 33.71
C LEU A 601 14.22 -1.73 33.48
N TYR A 602 14.84 -2.80 33.97
CA TYR A 602 16.25 -3.08 33.70
C TYR A 602 16.51 -3.24 32.20
N TRP A 603 15.72 -4.09 31.53
CA TRP A 603 15.90 -4.36 30.11
C TRP A 603 15.45 -3.21 29.20
N TYR A 604 14.38 -2.49 29.56
CA TYR A 604 13.98 -1.27 28.86
C TYR A 604 15.06 -0.19 28.94
N ASN A 605 15.64 0.08 30.11
CA ASN A 605 16.73 1.05 30.23
C ASN A 605 17.96 0.62 29.43
N ARG A 606 18.22 -0.70 29.37
CA ARG A 606 19.29 -1.25 28.54
C ARG A 606 19.03 -1.05 27.05
N TYR A 607 17.79 -1.24 26.59
CA TYR A 607 17.37 -0.91 25.22
C TYR A 607 17.65 0.56 24.90
N VAL A 608 17.19 1.48 25.75
CA VAL A 608 17.41 2.93 25.57
C VAL A 608 18.90 3.27 25.55
N GLU A 609 19.71 2.69 26.42
CA GLU A 609 21.17 2.88 26.43
C GLU A 609 21.83 2.42 25.12
N LEU A 610 21.47 1.22 24.65
CA LEU A 610 21.99 0.65 23.40
C LEU A 610 21.53 1.42 22.16
N ASN A 611 20.37 2.07 22.24
CA ASN A 611 19.82 2.92 21.19
C ASN A 611 20.17 4.41 21.34
N GLY A 612 21.37 4.71 21.88
CA GLY A 612 21.90 6.07 21.94
C GLY A 612 21.15 7.01 22.89
N GLY A 613 20.44 6.46 23.88
CA GLY A 613 19.66 7.21 24.86
C GLY A 613 18.25 7.57 24.40
N ARG A 614 17.74 6.93 23.33
CA ARG A 614 16.39 7.18 22.79
C ARG A 614 15.57 5.90 22.74
N SER A 615 14.25 6.05 22.86
CA SER A 615 13.31 4.98 22.55
C SER A 615 12.69 5.25 21.19
N SER A 616 12.43 4.21 20.40
CA SER A 616 11.50 4.36 19.28
C SER A 616 10.09 4.67 19.80
N ASP A 617 9.26 5.28 18.96
CA ASP A 617 7.93 5.75 19.35
C ASP A 617 7.02 4.59 19.78
N TYR A 618 7.13 3.45 19.09
CA TYR A 618 6.46 2.21 19.46
C TYR A 618 6.87 1.72 20.86
N VAL A 619 8.18 1.59 21.10
CA VAL A 619 8.71 1.09 22.38
C VAL A 619 8.39 2.07 23.52
N LEU A 620 8.32 3.38 23.23
CA LEU A 620 7.92 4.40 24.18
C LEU A 620 6.44 4.27 24.55
N GLY A 621 5.57 3.99 23.59
CA GLY A 621 4.16 3.71 23.84
C GLY A 621 3.94 2.45 24.69
N VAL A 622 4.69 1.37 24.42
CA VAL A 622 4.70 0.17 25.28
C VAL A 622 5.17 0.53 26.70
N HIS A 623 6.19 1.38 26.82
CA HIS A 623 6.66 1.86 28.12
C HIS A 623 5.65 2.72 28.86
N ALA A 624 4.92 3.59 28.16
CA ALA A 624 3.83 4.36 28.71
C ALA A 624 2.74 3.45 29.29
N THR A 625 2.36 2.39 28.57
CA THR A 625 1.42 1.37 29.07
C THR A 625 1.97 0.64 30.30
N ALA A 626 3.26 0.31 30.33
CA ALA A 626 3.89 -0.29 31.51
C ALA A 626 3.88 0.65 32.72
N LEU A 627 4.14 1.94 32.54
CA LEU A 627 4.06 2.96 33.59
C LEU A 627 2.62 3.11 34.11
N MET A 628 1.63 3.08 33.21
CA MET A 628 0.22 3.12 33.55
C MET A 628 -0.18 1.93 34.43
N LYS A 629 0.20 0.70 34.04
CA LYS A 629 -0.06 -0.52 34.83
C LYS A 629 0.69 -0.56 36.18
N GLN A 630 1.76 0.24 36.33
CA GLN A 630 2.47 0.43 37.60
C GLN A 630 1.85 1.50 38.50
N GLY A 631 0.85 2.25 38.01
CA GLY A 631 0.25 3.39 38.71
C GLY A 631 1.08 4.68 38.61
N SER A 632 2.12 4.73 37.77
CA SER A 632 2.94 5.92 37.50
C SER A 632 2.28 6.83 36.45
N LEU A 633 1.03 7.22 36.69
CA LEU A 633 0.13 7.82 35.68
C LEU A 633 0.69 9.10 35.05
N ALA A 634 1.29 10.00 35.82
CA ALA A 634 1.86 11.24 35.27
C ALA A 634 3.02 10.97 34.29
N GLN A 635 3.84 9.95 34.55
CA GLN A 635 4.93 9.56 33.65
C GLN A 635 4.39 8.84 32.42
N ALA A 636 3.37 7.98 32.59
CA ALA A 636 2.69 7.32 31.49
C ALA A 636 2.09 8.36 30.52
N LYS A 637 1.38 9.36 31.05
CA LYS A 637 0.82 10.47 30.25
C LYS A 637 1.87 11.19 29.43
N GLN A 638 3.02 11.52 30.04
CA GLN A 638 4.12 12.18 29.33
C GLN A 638 4.65 11.29 28.19
N ALA A 639 4.90 10.01 28.47
CA ALA A 639 5.42 9.08 27.47
C ALA A 639 4.42 8.80 26.33
N PHE A 640 3.11 8.73 26.62
CA PHE A 640 2.08 8.61 25.58
C PHE A 640 2.03 9.83 24.68
N ASN A 641 2.07 11.05 25.23
CA ASN A 641 2.08 12.26 24.41
C ASN A 641 3.33 12.31 23.51
N GLU A 642 4.50 11.99 24.04
CA GLU A 642 5.74 11.95 23.26
C GLU A 642 5.70 10.87 22.16
N SER A 643 5.15 9.69 22.46
CA SER A 643 4.96 8.62 21.46
C SER A 643 3.99 9.04 20.34
N LEU A 644 2.85 9.63 20.67
CA LEU A 644 1.84 10.05 19.68
C LEU A 644 2.25 11.28 18.85
N GLU A 645 3.15 12.12 19.36
CA GLU A 645 3.70 13.23 18.56
C GLU A 645 4.54 12.76 17.37
N ASN A 646 5.05 11.52 17.43
CA ASN A 646 5.94 10.95 16.40
C ASN A 646 5.33 9.73 15.68
N ASP A 647 4.36 9.01 16.28
CA ASP A 647 3.71 7.85 15.67
C ASP A 647 2.50 8.28 14.82
N GLY A 648 2.68 8.38 13.49
CA GLY A 648 1.60 8.73 12.55
C GLY A 648 0.40 7.77 12.57
N GLY A 649 0.59 6.54 13.05
CA GLY A 649 -0.48 5.56 13.25
C GLY A 649 -1.31 5.77 14.53
N ASN A 650 -0.83 6.60 15.46
CA ASN A 650 -1.48 6.91 16.75
C ASN A 650 -1.97 5.70 17.55
N ARG A 651 -1.29 4.55 17.46
CA ARG A 651 -1.82 3.26 17.92
C ARG A 651 -2.10 3.19 19.43
N PHE A 652 -1.51 4.10 20.21
CA PHE A 652 -1.65 4.15 21.66
C PHE A 652 -2.67 5.19 22.15
N ILE A 653 -3.41 5.86 21.25
CA ILE A 653 -4.34 6.92 21.63
C ILE A 653 -5.39 6.43 22.63
N GLY A 654 -5.98 5.24 22.44
CA GLY A 654 -6.96 4.67 23.37
C GLY A 654 -6.45 4.64 24.81
N SER A 655 -5.20 4.20 25.03
CA SER A 655 -4.60 4.16 26.37
C SER A 655 -4.40 5.56 26.98
N LEU A 656 -4.06 6.57 26.18
CA LEU A 656 -4.00 7.95 26.65
C LEU A 656 -5.39 8.47 27.01
N LEU A 657 -6.41 8.24 26.19
CA LEU A 657 -7.80 8.64 26.48
C LEU A 657 -8.31 8.00 27.77
N ALA A 658 -7.99 6.72 27.99
CA ALA A 658 -8.30 6.03 29.24
C ALA A 658 -7.66 6.72 30.44
N LEU A 659 -6.41 7.16 30.32
CA LEU A 659 -5.71 7.85 31.40
C LEU A 659 -6.31 9.23 31.69
N GLU A 660 -6.66 10.01 30.65
CA GLU A 660 -7.33 11.30 30.81
C GLU A 660 -8.70 11.17 31.49
N LEU A 661 -9.51 10.20 31.06
CA LEU A 661 -10.80 9.91 31.67
C LEU A 661 -10.66 9.44 33.13
N TYR A 662 -9.63 8.65 33.43
CA TYR A 662 -9.34 8.22 34.80
C TYR A 662 -8.97 9.40 35.70
N ASP A 663 -8.21 10.37 35.19
CA ASP A 663 -7.83 11.59 35.91
C ASP A 663 -9.00 12.58 36.09
N GLY A 664 -10.17 12.30 35.49
CA GLY A 664 -11.38 13.11 35.60
C GLY A 664 -11.43 14.26 34.59
N GLU A 665 -10.70 14.16 33.47
CA GLU A 665 -10.84 15.13 32.39
C GLU A 665 -12.22 15.05 31.73
N SER A 666 -12.68 16.19 31.23
CA SER A 666 -13.98 16.28 30.58
C SER A 666 -14.00 15.55 29.23
N PHE A 667 -15.15 14.98 28.86
CA PHE A 667 -15.35 14.38 27.53
C PHE A 667 -15.05 15.33 26.36
N GLU A 668 -15.22 16.65 26.54
CA GLU A 668 -14.86 17.63 25.51
C GLU A 668 -13.35 17.65 25.25
N VAL A 669 -12.54 17.61 26.31
CA VAL A 669 -11.07 17.59 26.22
C VAL A 669 -10.61 16.27 25.62
N VAL A 670 -11.13 15.15 26.13
CA VAL A 670 -10.79 13.81 25.65
C VAL A 670 -11.21 13.62 24.19
N GLY A 671 -12.37 14.13 23.79
CA GLY A 671 -12.84 14.06 22.40
C GLY A 671 -11.97 14.86 21.44
N LYS A 672 -11.49 16.05 21.84
CA LYS A 672 -10.51 16.82 21.04
C LYS A 672 -9.19 16.10 20.91
N LEU A 673 -8.76 15.39 21.95
CA LEU A 673 -7.53 14.60 21.92
C LEU A 673 -7.66 13.41 20.96
N ALA A 674 -8.80 12.71 20.99
CA ALA A 674 -9.11 11.62 20.06
C ALA A 674 -9.14 12.11 18.60
N GLY A 675 -9.74 13.27 18.33
CA GLY A 675 -9.77 13.86 16.99
C GLY A 675 -8.41 14.40 16.52
N LYS A 676 -7.51 14.77 17.45
CA LYS A 676 -6.14 15.18 17.10
C LYS A 676 -5.27 13.98 16.68
N TYR A 677 -5.52 12.81 17.27
CA TYR A 677 -4.71 11.60 17.09
C TYR A 677 -5.61 10.41 16.69
N PRO A 678 -6.24 10.44 15.51
CA PRO A 678 -7.05 9.32 15.03
C PRO A 678 -6.17 8.07 14.89
N GLU A 679 -6.66 6.93 15.39
CA GLU A 679 -5.96 5.64 15.28
C GLU A 679 -6.00 5.14 13.85
N ARG A 680 -4.83 4.82 13.28
CA ARG A 680 -4.64 4.48 11.86
C ARG A 680 -3.76 3.25 11.73
N VAL A 681 -4.29 2.09 12.08
CA VAL A 681 -3.54 0.82 12.08
C VAL A 681 -3.92 0.00 10.84
N SER A 682 -2.96 -0.25 9.96
CA SER A 682 -3.20 -0.87 8.64
C SER A 682 -3.76 -2.30 8.69
N SER A 683 -3.68 -3.00 9.83
CA SER A 683 -3.97 -4.44 9.95
C SER A 683 -5.21 -4.83 10.76
N SER A 684 -5.78 -3.90 11.53
CA SER A 684 -6.93 -4.14 12.41
C SER A 684 -7.79 -2.88 12.36
N GLY A 685 -9.02 -3.00 11.86
CA GLY A 685 -9.88 -1.85 11.55
C GLY A 685 -9.80 -0.73 12.59
N ASN A 686 -9.76 0.51 12.11
CA ASN A 686 -9.52 1.68 12.95
C ASN A 686 -10.65 1.89 13.95
N THR A 687 -10.30 2.16 15.21
CA THR A 687 -11.29 2.51 16.23
C THR A 687 -11.63 4.00 16.13
N ASP A 688 -12.90 4.33 15.90
CA ASP A 688 -13.40 5.70 16.02
C ASP A 688 -13.49 6.12 17.50
N TRP A 689 -12.34 6.44 18.08
CA TRP A 689 -12.24 6.89 19.46
C TRP A 689 -13.04 8.17 19.69
N GLN A 690 -13.06 9.09 18.73
CA GLN A 690 -13.77 10.36 18.87
C GLN A 690 -15.28 10.12 19.00
N GLY A 691 -15.85 9.30 18.11
CA GLY A 691 -17.26 8.90 18.17
C GLY A 691 -17.61 8.18 19.47
N ILE A 692 -16.77 7.22 19.91
CA ILE A 692 -16.98 6.52 21.19
C ILE A 692 -17.02 7.50 22.37
N ILE A 693 -16.08 8.45 22.44
CA ILE A 693 -16.01 9.45 23.52
C ILE A 693 -17.22 10.38 23.51
N GLN A 694 -17.69 10.78 22.32
CA GLN A 694 -18.90 11.58 22.17
C GLN A 694 -20.15 10.83 22.65
N GLU A 695 -20.29 9.57 22.27
CA GLU A 695 -21.39 8.70 22.70
C GLU A 695 -21.39 8.48 24.22
N MET A 696 -20.20 8.32 24.83
CA MET A 696 -20.06 8.28 26.29
C MET A 696 -20.52 9.59 26.96
N SER A 697 -20.23 10.76 26.37
CA SER A 697 -20.72 12.04 26.89
C SER A 697 -22.25 12.16 26.87
N ILE A 698 -22.91 11.53 25.89
CA ILE A 698 -24.37 11.46 25.84
C ILE A 698 -24.90 10.45 26.87
N GLU A 699 -24.23 9.30 27.02
CA GLU A 699 -24.57 8.26 27.98
C GLU A 699 -24.46 8.75 29.43
N GLU A 700 -23.44 9.54 29.76
CA GLU A 700 -23.21 10.13 31.09
C GLU A 700 -24.48 10.81 31.63
N ARG A 701 -25.21 11.54 30.78
CA ARG A 701 -26.43 12.28 31.18
C ARG A 701 -27.58 11.38 31.62
N LYS A 702 -27.50 10.07 31.35
CA LYS A 702 -28.53 9.07 31.66
C LYS A 702 -28.28 8.35 32.99
N PHE A 703 -27.08 8.47 33.57
CA PHE A 703 -26.66 7.70 34.74
C PHE A 703 -26.01 8.58 35.81
N ASP A 704 -26.50 8.49 37.04
CA ASP A 704 -25.82 9.08 38.18
C ASP A 704 -24.49 8.36 38.45
N ASP A 705 -23.51 9.08 38.99
CA ASP A 705 -22.17 8.55 39.35
C ASP A 705 -21.37 7.94 38.18
N TYR A 706 -21.71 8.24 36.93
CA TYR A 706 -21.06 7.70 35.74
C TYR A 706 -19.53 7.89 35.73
N GLU A 707 -19.04 9.10 36.05
CA GLU A 707 -17.62 9.43 36.17
C GLU A 707 -16.89 8.55 37.20
N LYS A 708 -17.52 8.30 38.37
CA LYS A 708 -16.93 7.41 39.38
C LYS A 708 -16.88 5.97 38.89
N GLU A 709 -17.86 5.55 38.11
CA GLU A 709 -17.86 4.21 37.52
C GLU A 709 -16.75 4.07 36.47
N ILE A 710 -16.55 5.07 35.60
CA ILE A 710 -15.41 5.16 34.67
C ILE A 710 -14.10 4.94 35.42
N GLN A 711 -13.85 5.73 36.47
CA GLN A 711 -12.62 5.60 37.27
C GLN A 711 -12.47 4.20 37.89
N GLN A 712 -13.56 3.61 38.37
CA GLN A 712 -13.52 2.27 38.95
C GLN A 712 -13.18 1.20 37.92
N VAL A 713 -13.79 1.24 36.73
CA VAL A 713 -13.58 0.21 35.70
C VAL A 713 -12.25 0.36 34.98
N LEU A 714 -11.80 1.60 34.75
CA LEU A 714 -10.46 1.86 34.21
C LEU A 714 -9.38 1.46 35.21
N LYS A 715 -9.62 1.61 36.52
CA LYS A 715 -8.74 1.02 37.53
C LYS A 715 -8.62 -0.50 37.38
N LEU A 716 -9.72 -1.21 37.10
CA LEU A 716 -9.65 -2.67 36.85
C LEU A 716 -8.82 -2.98 35.61
N TYR A 717 -8.90 -2.16 34.57
CA TYR A 717 -8.08 -2.28 33.36
C TYR A 717 -6.59 -2.02 33.63
N PHE A 718 -6.25 -0.95 34.38
CA PHE A 718 -4.87 -0.63 34.75
C PHE A 718 -4.25 -1.65 35.70
N ASP A 719 -5.03 -2.12 36.68
CA ASP A 719 -4.64 -3.20 37.59
C ASP A 719 -4.64 -4.58 36.87
N ASP A 720 -5.16 -4.62 35.64
CA ASP A 720 -5.25 -5.79 34.76
C ASP A 720 -5.97 -6.95 35.47
N ASP A 721 -7.08 -6.60 36.16
CA ASP A 721 -8.02 -7.45 36.88
C ASP A 721 -9.11 -7.94 35.90
N HIS A 722 -8.69 -8.80 34.97
CA HIS A 722 -9.54 -9.26 33.86
C HIS A 722 -10.84 -9.94 34.34
N ASP A 723 -10.79 -10.67 35.45
CA ASP A 723 -11.98 -11.37 35.98
C ASP A 723 -13.08 -10.39 36.38
N ARG A 724 -12.72 -9.35 37.15
CA ARG A 724 -13.69 -8.34 37.58
C ARG A 724 -14.11 -7.44 36.44
N LEU A 725 -13.20 -7.10 35.53
CA LEU A 725 -13.52 -6.32 34.34
C LEU A 725 -14.48 -7.08 33.40
N ASN A 726 -14.23 -8.36 33.12
CA ASN A 726 -15.10 -9.19 32.28
C ASN A 726 -16.49 -9.34 32.91
N LYS A 727 -16.56 -9.59 34.22
CA LYS A 727 -17.82 -9.62 34.94
C LYS A 727 -18.59 -8.30 34.84
N TRP A 728 -17.89 -7.17 34.90
CA TRP A 728 -18.53 -5.86 34.68
C TRP A 728 -19.04 -5.71 33.24
N LEU A 729 -18.23 -6.09 32.23
CA LEU A 729 -18.62 -6.04 30.82
C LEU A 729 -19.86 -6.90 30.50
N GLU A 730 -20.05 -8.01 31.20
CA GLU A 730 -21.22 -8.89 31.05
C GLU A 730 -22.49 -8.34 31.71
N THR A 731 -22.34 -7.53 32.77
CA THR A 731 -23.47 -7.14 33.64
C THR A 731 -23.86 -5.67 33.56
N THR A 732 -23.00 -4.83 32.97
CA THR A 732 -23.24 -3.39 32.84
C THR A 732 -24.42 -3.06 31.93
N ASN A 733 -25.13 -1.99 32.28
CA ASN A 733 -26.21 -1.40 31.47
C ASN A 733 -25.77 -0.13 30.73
N LYS A 734 -24.45 0.13 30.68
CA LYS A 734 -23.81 1.28 30.04
C LYS A 734 -23.14 0.85 28.72
N PRO A 735 -23.91 0.74 27.62
CA PRO A 735 -23.39 0.28 26.34
C PRO A 735 -22.17 1.05 25.84
N GLN A 736 -22.09 2.38 26.02
CA GLN A 736 -20.99 3.17 25.44
C GLN A 736 -19.70 3.03 26.24
N LEU A 737 -19.76 3.05 27.57
CA LEU A 737 -18.58 2.72 28.40
C LEU A 737 -18.13 1.27 28.18
N LYS A 738 -19.06 0.34 27.93
CA LYS A 738 -18.73 -1.02 27.54
C LYS A 738 -17.99 -1.08 26.21
N GLN A 739 -18.46 -0.37 25.19
CA GLN A 739 -17.81 -0.29 23.88
C GLN A 739 -16.39 0.26 23.99
N PHE A 740 -16.19 1.35 24.73
CA PHE A 740 -14.88 1.93 25.00
C PHE A 740 -13.90 0.92 25.63
N LEU A 741 -14.34 0.20 26.67
CA LEU A 741 -13.51 -0.82 27.32
C LEU A 741 -13.26 -2.06 26.46
N MET A 742 -14.18 -2.40 25.56
CA MET A 742 -13.95 -3.48 24.60
C MET A 742 -12.88 -3.07 23.59
N ALA A 743 -12.97 -1.85 23.03
CA ALA A 743 -11.95 -1.31 22.14
C ALA A 743 -10.56 -1.25 22.81
N LEU A 744 -10.48 -0.79 24.07
CA LEU A 744 -9.22 -0.76 24.84
C LEU A 744 -8.60 -2.13 25.09
N LYS A 745 -9.40 -3.19 25.09
CA LYS A 745 -8.91 -4.57 25.23
C LYS A 745 -8.42 -5.15 23.91
N GLU A 746 -8.89 -4.60 22.79
CA GLU A 746 -8.49 -5.00 21.44
C GLU A 746 -7.21 -4.29 21.00
N THR A 747 -6.98 -3.06 21.48
CA THR A 747 -5.68 -2.39 21.37
C THR A 747 -4.63 -3.14 22.19
N ARG A 748 -3.62 -3.70 21.51
CA ARG A 748 -2.52 -4.46 22.13
C ARG A 748 -1.29 -3.62 22.38
#